data_AF-A0A451BYG3-F1
#
_entry.id   AF-A0A451BYG3-F1
#
_cell.length_a   1.000
_cell.length_b   1.000
_cell.length_c   1.000
_cell.angle_alpha   90.00
_cell.angle_beta   90.00
_cell.angle_gamma   90.00
#
_symmetry.space_group_name_H-M   'P 1'
#
loop_
_entity.id
_entity.type
_entity.pdbx_description
1 polymer ?
#
loop_
_entity_poly.entity_id
_entity_poly.type
_entity_poly.pdbx_seq_one_letter_code
_entity_poly.pdbx_strand_id
1 'polypeptide(L)'
;MDNTAARLNKKNIPDNIFGLNFSLKQAITMRQYGNSMLTPGVRVWLGFALVIIFSMSLIEAVVWAFVSQYFVAESIRWLTVVLAPLFFVGIFVIIWVVDVSFITSERPIHVKSAGKSNSLPPGEAVDDAGDTTAESGNLRLSGHFQIGENLRWWFGVSIRLLIVLISIAITAPFLAQTIRSDEIADKYQAILDKVRKDKEAELVELLDTDITRLRKRREELTKEQEHLRAERDAAIQDSAAAIEDAQKQSEDHYQEYLAEIEGKGLRVAGRGPRARAAMKARDETQAYWRRLVDEQRRKSEQFEKRLSKLTAKLERIDAERLKKENQRIKAQEIFKPLDFATFAKKYDLEVPSDTVGTRVRLLANLRAEDVAAFDPKNKYERLAFHFTSVEGLSQALLGILFLAMLALKAFEPKAVKLYFNEELQYQWNRYLKGRFDQVPGFVRSTESNRYNHFDFAYAYLSFKATPDLFWHQHEKSLSAKMRFDEMARNGSDREQRYQEEIVRNRLESDRKRRAMVRETEVEEEREHIQKEWRLKSEELDYRKEKEKENIDNEYKAREQQYEAETAEKIKEAEEARHINIDALRQKREEEKEALRIENNKRRIDSEGLKRDQELREQTHEKSLQIQNQKLETLKEHQKLMEERRRVQEEQRKGEEIKNDHTRRENDHNFKEKNRKHKNSILKEKLSLYTNKREEAQEEISGIDADIKKREGILRKISHELDETRNQIRKETEDQKKAASFADSSWKRYKKLMHTSPDDDEDLLKEHFEAFERHRNRASELKSLLDKSTDRLFQLEKEHEEIAQEQAELTRKRKRISTKRDEYETEIELAEKEMYQSD
;
A
#
# COMPACT_ATOMS: atom_id res chain seq x y z
N MET A 1 -58.44 16.90 75.05
CA MET A 1 -57.10 16.69 75.63
C MET A 1 -56.42 15.57 74.84
N ASP A 2 -55.45 15.74 73.96
CA ASP A 2 -54.86 16.92 73.34
C ASP A 2 -54.40 16.54 71.92
N ASN A 3 -54.71 17.42 70.98
CA ASN A 3 -54.18 17.48 69.62
C ASN A 3 -52.73 17.96 69.68
N THR A 4 -51.73 17.19 69.25
CA THR A 4 -50.42 17.70 68.76
C THR A 4 -49.43 16.56 68.43
N ALA A 5 -49.69 15.75 67.39
CA ALA A 5 -48.66 14.82 66.90
C ALA A 5 -48.90 14.30 65.46
N ALA A 6 -49.14 15.16 64.47
CA ALA A 6 -49.09 14.73 63.05
C ALA A 6 -48.86 15.88 62.04
N ARG A 7 -48.02 16.87 62.38
CA ARG A 7 -47.53 17.88 61.43
C ARG A 7 -46.01 17.91 61.41
N LEU A 8 -45.38 16.80 60.98
CA LEU A 8 -44.00 16.84 60.48
C LEU A 8 -44.03 16.97 58.96
N ASN A 9 -44.19 18.24 58.59
CA ASN A 9 -43.61 18.94 57.45
C ASN A 9 -42.67 18.08 56.58
N LYS A 10 -43.24 17.40 55.58
CA LYS A 10 -42.50 16.86 54.42
C LYS A 10 -42.06 18.09 53.62
N LYS A 11 -40.91 18.66 54.01
CA LYS A 11 -40.23 19.74 53.29
C LYS A 11 -40.25 19.39 51.82
N ASN A 12 -40.91 20.24 51.03
CA ASN A 12 -40.74 20.37 49.60
C ASN A 12 -39.25 20.63 49.34
N ILE A 13 -38.45 19.57 49.22
CA ILE A 13 -37.19 19.66 48.49
C ILE A 13 -37.65 19.79 47.04
N PRO A 14 -37.41 20.93 46.36
CA PRO A 14 -37.76 21.04 44.97
C PRO A 14 -36.96 20.00 44.20
N ASP A 15 -37.64 18.97 43.67
CA ASP A 15 -37.11 17.97 42.74
C ASP A 15 -36.60 18.59 41.41
N ASN A 16 -36.47 19.92 41.35
CA ASN A 16 -36.12 20.72 40.18
C ASN A 16 -34.65 21.18 40.12
N ILE A 17 -33.78 20.78 41.05
CA ILE A 17 -32.38 21.24 41.00
C ILE A 17 -31.57 20.56 39.87
N PHE A 18 -32.03 19.42 39.35
CA PHE A 18 -31.49 18.84 38.12
C PHE A 18 -32.62 18.37 37.20
N GLY A 19 -33.15 19.27 36.36
CA GLY A 19 -34.00 18.93 35.20
C GLY A 19 -33.37 17.96 34.18
N LEU A 20 -32.17 17.44 34.47
CA LEU A 20 -31.44 16.44 33.71
C LEU A 20 -32.06 15.03 33.79
N ASN A 21 -32.66 14.63 34.93
CA ASN A 21 -33.17 13.25 35.09
C ASN A 21 -34.41 12.96 34.23
N PHE A 22 -35.27 13.97 34.00
CA PHE A 22 -36.44 13.82 33.13
C PHE A 22 -36.06 13.87 31.64
N SER A 23 -34.99 14.61 31.32
CA SER A 23 -34.42 14.73 29.97
C SER A 23 -33.79 13.42 29.49
N LEU A 24 -33.03 12.72 30.35
CA LEU A 24 -32.21 11.58 29.91
C LEU A 24 -33.05 10.36 29.51
N LYS A 25 -34.09 10.03 30.28
CA LYS A 25 -35.02 8.94 29.92
C LYS A 25 -35.79 9.25 28.63
N GLN A 26 -36.17 10.51 28.43
CA GLN A 26 -36.86 10.94 27.21
C GLN A 26 -35.92 10.94 25.99
N ALA A 27 -34.68 11.37 26.17
CA ALA A 27 -33.63 11.32 25.15
C ALA A 27 -33.30 9.87 24.76
N ILE A 28 -33.15 8.96 25.74
CA ILE A 28 -32.91 7.53 25.48
C ILE A 28 -34.11 6.89 24.78
N THR A 29 -35.35 7.24 25.15
CA THR A 29 -36.55 6.65 24.53
C THR A 29 -37.00 7.37 23.26
N MET A 30 -36.31 8.44 22.85
CA MET A 30 -36.69 9.36 21.77
C MET A 30 -38.11 9.93 21.92
N ARG A 31 -38.63 10.00 23.15
CA ARG A 31 -39.98 10.49 23.45
C ARG A 31 -39.95 11.92 24.00
N GLN A 32 -39.47 12.86 23.18
CA GLN A 32 -39.30 14.27 23.57
C GLN A 32 -40.60 14.90 24.11
N TYR A 33 -41.75 14.55 23.52
CA TYR A 33 -43.07 15.08 23.92
C TYR A 33 -43.91 14.08 24.75
N GLY A 34 -43.26 13.05 25.31
CA GLY A 34 -43.93 12.02 26.10
C GLY A 34 -44.85 11.11 25.27
N ASN A 35 -45.96 10.65 25.87
CA ASN A 35 -46.92 9.75 25.22
C ASN A 35 -48.01 10.51 24.44
N SER A 36 -47.97 11.85 24.40
CA SER A 36 -48.95 12.65 23.68
C SER A 36 -48.76 12.49 22.17
N MET A 37 -49.85 12.24 21.44
CA MET A 37 -49.84 11.90 20.00
C MET A 37 -49.03 10.65 19.61
N LEU A 38 -48.56 9.84 20.58
CA LEU A 38 -47.77 8.64 20.32
C LEU A 38 -48.67 7.48 19.88
N THR A 39 -48.85 7.32 18.57
CA THR A 39 -49.59 6.18 18.00
C THR A 39 -48.83 4.86 18.14
N PRO A 40 -49.51 3.71 18.04
CA PRO A 40 -48.84 2.42 17.93
C PRO A 40 -47.82 2.37 16.77
N GLY A 41 -48.17 2.97 15.62
CA GLY A 41 -47.26 3.07 14.47
C GLY A 41 -46.00 3.89 14.76
N VAL A 42 -46.15 5.06 15.40
CA VAL A 42 -45.00 5.88 15.82
C VAL A 42 -44.14 5.12 16.83
N ARG A 43 -44.75 4.39 17.77
CA ARG A 43 -44.02 3.59 18.77
C ARG A 43 -43.17 2.50 18.11
N VAL A 44 -43.73 1.76 17.15
CA VAL A 44 -43.00 0.72 16.41
C VAL A 44 -41.87 1.35 15.60
N TRP A 45 -42.14 2.45 14.91
CA TRP A 45 -41.13 3.17 14.13
C TRP A 45 -39.97 3.69 14.99
N LEU A 46 -40.27 4.30 16.14
CA LEU A 46 -39.25 4.72 17.11
C LEU A 46 -38.46 3.55 17.68
N GLY A 47 -39.11 2.39 17.87
CA GLY A 47 -38.43 1.15 18.26
C GLY A 47 -37.39 0.71 17.23
N PHE A 48 -37.74 0.70 15.94
CA PHE A 48 -36.78 0.39 14.87
C PHE A 48 -35.64 1.42 14.80
N ALA A 49 -35.97 2.71 14.85
CA ALA A 49 -34.96 3.76 14.87
C ALA A 49 -33.99 3.60 16.06
N LEU A 50 -34.51 3.25 17.25
CA LEU A 50 -33.70 3.03 18.45
C LEU A 50 -32.71 1.88 18.24
N VAL A 51 -33.17 0.76 17.70
CA VAL A 51 -32.32 -0.42 17.45
C VAL A 51 -31.21 -0.07 16.47
N ILE A 52 -31.52 0.62 15.37
CA ILE A 52 -30.50 0.97 14.38
C ILE A 52 -29.48 1.97 14.95
N ILE A 53 -29.94 3.02 15.65
CA ILE A 53 -29.05 3.99 16.29
C ILE A 53 -28.16 3.29 17.32
N PHE A 54 -28.72 2.42 18.16
CA PHE A 54 -27.98 1.66 19.15
C PHE A 54 -26.92 0.75 18.52
N SER A 55 -27.31 0.00 17.47
CA SER A 55 -26.37 -0.89 16.78
C SER A 55 -25.22 -0.11 16.15
N MET A 56 -25.51 1.03 15.50
CA MET A 56 -24.48 1.88 14.92
C MET A 56 -23.57 2.47 16.00
N SER A 57 -24.11 3.09 17.05
CA SER A 57 -23.30 3.67 18.12
C SER A 57 -22.48 2.61 18.87
N LEU A 58 -23.01 1.39 19.03
CA LEU A 58 -22.30 0.27 19.65
C LEU A 58 -21.11 -0.19 18.80
N ILE A 59 -21.32 -0.44 17.50
CA ILE A 59 -20.24 -0.88 16.60
C ILE A 59 -19.09 0.14 16.61
N GLU A 60 -19.44 1.41 16.49
CA GLU A 60 -18.46 2.50 16.50
C GLU A 60 -17.72 2.61 17.83
N ALA A 61 -18.45 2.56 18.95
CA ALA A 61 -17.85 2.59 20.27
C ALA A 61 -16.91 1.41 20.51
N VAL A 62 -17.27 0.20 20.07
CA VAL A 62 -16.41 -0.99 20.15
C VAL A 62 -15.12 -0.77 19.36
N VAL A 63 -15.22 -0.27 18.12
CA VAL A 63 -14.03 -0.02 17.30
C VAL A 63 -13.15 1.04 17.93
N TRP A 64 -13.70 2.15 18.38
CA TRP A 64 -12.91 3.20 19.04
C TRP A 64 -12.30 2.73 20.37
N ALA A 65 -12.96 1.83 21.09
CA ALA A 65 -12.38 1.18 22.27
C ALA A 65 -11.14 0.37 21.89
N PHE A 66 -11.18 -0.41 20.80
CA PHE A 66 -10.01 -1.13 20.28
C PHE A 66 -8.92 -0.17 19.79
N VAL A 67 -9.28 0.84 19.00
CA VAL A 67 -8.36 1.89 18.52
C VAL A 67 -7.61 2.54 19.68
N SER A 68 -8.32 2.80 20.78
CA SER A 68 -7.71 3.42 21.96
C SER A 68 -6.58 2.57 22.59
N GLN A 69 -6.67 1.23 22.48
CA GLN A 69 -5.62 0.33 22.99
C GLN A 69 -4.32 0.50 22.23
N TYR A 70 -4.39 0.90 20.95
CA TYR A 70 -3.23 1.13 20.11
C TYR A 70 -2.54 2.46 20.36
N PHE A 71 -3.21 3.45 20.96
CA PHE A 71 -2.57 4.72 21.35
C PHE A 71 -1.73 4.60 22.62
N VAL A 72 -1.90 3.52 23.38
CA VAL A 72 -1.18 3.29 24.64
C VAL A 72 0.11 2.51 24.34
N ALA A 73 1.26 3.12 24.61
CA ALA A 73 2.55 2.44 24.50
C ALA A 73 2.59 1.19 25.40
N GLU A 74 3.29 0.14 24.98
CA GLU A 74 3.36 -1.13 25.73
C GLU A 74 3.86 -0.93 27.17
N SER A 75 4.74 0.05 27.39
CA SER A 75 5.25 0.41 28.72
C SER A 75 4.18 0.90 29.69
N ILE A 76 3.00 1.31 29.22
CA ILE A 76 1.91 1.87 30.03
C ILE A 76 0.60 1.11 29.78
N ARG A 77 0.67 -0.21 29.53
CA ARG A 77 -0.51 -1.05 29.23
C ARG A 77 -1.69 -0.91 30.20
N TRP A 78 -1.44 -0.58 31.48
CA TRP A 78 -2.50 -0.35 32.47
C TRP A 78 -3.44 0.81 32.09
N LEU A 79 -2.94 1.82 31.37
CA LEU A 79 -3.74 2.95 30.90
C LEU A 79 -4.82 2.49 29.93
N THR A 80 -4.59 1.42 29.17
CA THR A 80 -5.57 0.80 28.28
C THR A 80 -6.86 0.42 28.98
N VAL A 81 -6.77 -0.07 30.23
CA VAL A 81 -7.92 -0.47 31.04
C VAL A 81 -8.82 0.72 31.36
N VAL A 82 -8.26 1.93 31.40
CA VAL A 82 -8.99 3.17 31.67
C VAL A 82 -9.41 3.86 30.36
N LEU A 83 -8.51 3.90 29.38
CA LEU A 83 -8.72 4.61 28.12
C LEU A 83 -9.79 3.93 27.26
N ALA A 84 -9.80 2.59 27.18
CA ALA A 84 -10.75 1.87 26.35
C ALA A 84 -12.21 2.06 26.76
N PRO A 85 -12.60 1.92 28.05
CA PRO A 85 -13.95 2.27 28.49
C PRO A 85 -14.28 3.74 28.28
N LEU A 86 -13.31 4.65 28.44
CA LEU A 86 -13.54 6.08 28.28
C LEU A 86 -13.84 6.45 26.82
N PHE A 87 -13.06 5.92 25.87
CA PHE A 87 -13.33 6.10 24.44
C PHE A 87 -14.63 5.41 24.03
N PHE A 88 -14.87 4.20 24.53
CA PHE A 88 -16.14 3.49 24.29
C PHE A 88 -17.34 4.35 24.68
N VAL A 89 -17.40 4.78 25.95
CA VAL A 89 -18.53 5.57 26.46
C VAL A 89 -18.61 6.93 25.78
N GLY A 90 -17.48 7.61 25.59
CA GLY A 90 -17.42 8.92 24.96
C GLY A 90 -17.95 8.91 23.52
N ILE A 91 -17.43 8.01 22.69
CA ILE A 91 -17.86 7.88 21.29
C ILE A 91 -19.29 7.36 21.19
N PHE A 92 -19.66 6.38 22.02
CA PHE A 92 -21.03 5.87 22.08
C PHE A 92 -22.02 7.02 22.33
N VAL A 93 -21.77 7.84 23.35
CA VAL A 93 -22.64 8.97 23.72
C VAL A 93 -22.68 10.04 22.62
N ILE A 94 -21.53 10.38 22.02
CA ILE A 94 -21.47 11.37 20.93
C ILE A 94 -22.31 10.91 19.73
N ILE A 95 -22.08 9.70 19.24
CA ILE A 95 -22.79 9.16 18.08
C ILE A 95 -24.27 8.99 18.40
N TRP A 96 -24.59 8.46 19.58
CA TRP A 96 -25.98 8.35 20.04
C TRP A 96 -26.70 9.70 20.03
N VAL A 97 -26.10 10.74 20.61
CA VAL A 97 -26.71 12.08 20.67
C VAL A 97 -26.89 12.68 19.28
N VAL A 98 -25.88 12.59 18.41
CA VAL A 98 -25.95 13.08 17.03
C VAL A 98 -27.06 12.37 16.25
N ASP A 99 -27.13 11.06 16.39
CA ASP A 99 -28.05 10.21 15.63
C ASP A 99 -29.51 10.36 16.10
N VAL A 100 -29.72 10.42 17.42
CA VAL A 100 -31.03 10.77 18.01
C VAL A 100 -31.44 12.18 17.59
N SER A 101 -30.53 13.15 17.64
CA SER A 101 -30.82 14.54 17.22
C SER A 101 -31.24 14.60 15.75
N PHE A 102 -30.60 13.81 14.88
CA PHE A 102 -30.97 13.73 13.48
C PHE A 102 -32.35 13.09 13.27
N ILE A 103 -32.63 11.96 13.91
CA ILE A 103 -33.91 11.26 13.75
C ILE A 103 -35.07 12.13 14.26
N THR A 104 -34.86 12.81 15.39
CA THR A 104 -35.83 13.70 16.01
C THR A 104 -35.92 15.09 15.35
N SER A 105 -34.97 15.44 14.47
CA SER A 105 -35.00 16.74 13.78
C SER A 105 -36.29 16.91 12.98
N GLU A 106 -37.00 18.01 13.23
CA GLU A 106 -38.23 18.32 12.52
C GLU A 106 -37.97 18.55 11.04
N ARG A 107 -38.73 17.85 10.19
CA ARG A 107 -38.76 18.17 8.76
C ARG A 107 -39.77 19.28 8.54
N PRO A 108 -39.40 20.40 7.90
CA PRO A 108 -40.33 21.50 7.68
C PRO A 108 -41.54 20.98 6.89
N ILE A 109 -42.72 21.11 7.49
CA ILE A 109 -43.97 20.75 6.83
C ILE A 109 -44.25 21.86 5.83
N HIS A 110 -44.00 21.60 4.54
CA HIS A 110 -44.40 22.51 3.47
C HIS A 110 -45.92 22.57 3.40
N VAL A 111 -46.51 23.45 4.21
CA VAL A 111 -47.87 23.93 3.97
C VAL A 111 -47.77 24.76 2.71
N LYS A 112 -48.23 24.21 1.57
CA LYS A 112 -48.42 25.01 0.36
C LYS A 112 -49.37 26.13 0.76
N SER A 113 -48.86 27.34 0.97
CA SER A 113 -49.69 28.52 1.19
C SER A 113 -50.54 28.69 -0.06
N ALA A 114 -51.75 28.12 -0.03
CA ALA A 114 -52.71 28.20 -1.11
C ALA A 114 -53.14 29.65 -1.20
N GLY A 115 -52.73 30.33 -2.27
CA GLY A 115 -53.16 31.68 -2.55
C GLY A 115 -52.36 32.76 -1.83
N LYS A 116 -51.13 32.99 -2.26
CA LYS A 116 -50.65 34.38 -2.38
C LYS A 116 -51.28 34.97 -3.65
N SER A 117 -52.60 35.06 -3.70
CA SER A 117 -53.25 35.97 -4.64
C SER A 117 -52.90 37.37 -4.14
N ASN A 118 -52.30 38.20 -5.00
CA ASN A 118 -51.98 39.61 -4.72
C ASN A 118 -53.23 40.50 -4.56
N SER A 119 -54.36 39.93 -4.13
CA SER A 119 -55.60 40.64 -3.87
C SER A 119 -55.67 40.95 -2.37
N LEU A 120 -54.89 41.94 -1.92
CA LEU A 120 -55.35 42.74 -0.77
C LEU A 120 -56.72 43.32 -1.18
N PRO A 121 -57.80 43.11 -0.42
CA PRO A 121 -58.98 43.94 -0.57
C PRO A 121 -58.61 45.37 -0.13
N PRO A 122 -58.78 46.39 -1.00
CA PRO A 122 -58.69 47.77 -0.58
C PRO A 122 -60.00 48.14 0.10
N GLY A 123 -60.00 48.26 1.42
CA GLY A 123 -61.10 48.92 2.14
C GLY A 123 -61.56 48.20 3.40
N GLU A 124 -60.83 48.41 4.49
CA GLU A 124 -61.46 48.51 5.81
C GLU A 124 -60.57 49.40 6.67
N ALA A 125 -60.73 50.71 6.48
CA ALA A 125 -60.29 51.71 7.43
C ALA A 125 -61.26 51.67 8.61
N VAL A 126 -60.91 50.90 9.64
CA VAL A 126 -61.53 51.04 10.96
C VAL A 126 -60.71 52.10 11.69
N ASP A 127 -61.27 53.31 11.72
CA ASP A 127 -60.92 54.31 12.72
C ASP A 127 -61.30 53.75 14.09
N ASP A 128 -60.33 53.20 14.82
CA ASP A 128 -60.46 53.05 16.27
C ASP A 128 -59.20 53.58 16.94
N ALA A 129 -59.28 54.87 17.25
CA ALA A 129 -58.34 55.60 18.06
C ALA A 129 -58.65 55.30 19.54
N GLY A 130 -57.75 54.55 20.19
CA GLY A 130 -57.67 54.53 21.65
C GLY A 130 -57.44 53.15 22.23
N ASP A 131 -56.19 52.71 22.30
CA ASP A 131 -55.54 52.67 23.61
C ASP A 131 -54.03 52.44 23.42
N THR A 132 -53.27 53.44 23.85
CA THR A 132 -51.82 53.39 23.95
C THR A 132 -51.48 52.81 25.32
N THR A 133 -50.91 51.61 25.39
CA THR A 133 -49.75 51.35 26.26
C THR A 133 -49.09 49.98 25.99
N ALA A 134 -47.79 50.09 25.70
CA ALA A 134 -46.70 49.20 26.11
C ALA A 134 -46.55 47.80 25.48
N GLU A 135 -45.39 47.68 24.81
CA GLU A 135 -44.53 46.48 24.75
C GLU A 135 -44.99 45.27 23.92
N SER A 136 -44.68 45.31 22.62
CA SER A 136 -43.48 44.62 22.13
C SER A 136 -43.37 44.80 20.62
N GLY A 137 -42.37 45.57 20.20
CA GLY A 137 -41.92 45.61 18.82
C GLY A 137 -41.25 44.29 18.43
N ASN A 138 -42.04 43.23 18.25
CA ASN A 138 -41.57 42.03 17.56
C ASN A 138 -41.60 42.31 16.07
N LEU A 139 -40.42 42.73 15.57
CA LEU A 139 -40.11 42.89 14.17
C LEU A 139 -40.73 41.77 13.33
N ARG A 140 -41.47 42.16 12.28
CA ARG A 140 -41.87 41.34 11.12
C ARG A 140 -40.65 40.89 10.30
N LEU A 141 -39.64 40.29 10.93
CA LEU A 141 -38.48 39.68 10.28
C LEU A 141 -38.69 38.18 9.96
N SER A 142 -39.93 37.68 10.07
CA SER A 142 -40.25 36.24 9.93
C SER A 142 -40.26 35.72 8.49
N GLY A 143 -40.18 36.60 7.48
CA GLY A 143 -40.12 36.21 6.06
C GLY A 143 -38.76 35.63 5.62
N HIS A 144 -37.66 35.93 6.31
CA HIS A 144 -36.32 35.45 5.96
C HIS A 144 -35.88 34.17 6.70
N PHE A 145 -36.61 33.72 7.74
CA PHE A 145 -36.23 32.53 8.52
C PHE A 145 -36.60 31.19 7.86
N GLN A 146 -37.49 31.16 6.85
CA GLN A 146 -37.85 29.90 6.16
C GLN A 146 -36.69 29.29 5.35
N ILE A 147 -35.75 30.11 4.88
CA ILE A 147 -34.51 29.62 4.24
C ILE A 147 -33.60 28.96 5.29
N GLY A 148 -33.62 29.46 6.53
CA GLY A 148 -32.81 28.95 7.63
C GLY A 148 -33.20 27.54 8.11
N GLU A 149 -34.49 27.19 8.09
CA GLU A 149 -34.95 25.87 8.56
C GLU A 149 -34.54 24.72 7.63
N ASN A 150 -34.72 24.90 6.31
CA ASN A 150 -34.24 23.95 5.32
C ASN A 150 -32.71 23.83 5.35
N LEU A 151 -32.00 24.95 5.52
CA LEU A 151 -30.53 24.95 5.61
C LEU A 151 -30.05 24.24 6.87
N ARG A 152 -30.70 24.45 8.03
CA ARG A 152 -30.37 23.76 9.28
C ARG A 152 -30.57 22.25 9.17
N TRP A 153 -31.64 21.80 8.51
CA TRP A 153 -31.87 20.38 8.26
C TRP A 153 -30.80 19.78 7.33
N TRP A 154 -30.51 20.41 6.20
CA TRP A 154 -29.46 19.98 5.26
C TRP A 154 -28.07 20.01 5.89
N PHE A 155 -27.79 20.97 6.76
CA PHE A 155 -26.55 21.05 7.52
C PHE A 155 -26.41 19.86 8.48
N GLY A 156 -27.48 19.47 9.17
CA GLY A 156 -27.52 18.26 10.00
C GLY A 156 -27.26 16.98 9.19
N VAL A 157 -27.87 16.86 8.00
CA VAL A 157 -27.59 15.75 7.06
C VAL A 157 -26.11 15.75 6.63
N SER A 158 -25.56 16.91 6.30
CA SER A 158 -24.20 17.05 5.79
C SER A 158 -23.14 16.72 6.84
N ILE A 159 -23.30 17.24 8.07
CA ILE A 159 -22.43 16.89 9.20
C ILE A 159 -22.46 15.38 9.43
N ARG A 160 -23.65 14.77 9.39
CA ARG A 160 -23.78 13.34 9.61
C ARG A 160 -23.09 12.51 8.52
N LEU A 161 -23.25 12.91 7.26
CA LEU A 161 -22.56 12.29 6.13
C LEU A 161 -21.03 12.42 6.28
N LEU A 162 -20.54 13.57 6.75
CA LEU A 162 -19.13 13.79 7.05
C LEU A 162 -18.63 12.87 8.18
N ILE A 163 -19.36 12.79 9.31
CA ILE A 163 -19.01 11.90 10.44
C ILE A 163 -18.96 10.45 9.97
N VAL A 164 -19.94 10.01 9.17
CA VAL A 164 -19.99 8.64 8.65
C VAL A 164 -18.84 8.37 7.68
N LEU A 165 -18.49 9.30 6.80
CA LEU A 165 -17.34 9.13 5.90
C LEU A 165 -16.01 9.05 6.67
N ILE A 166 -15.83 9.92 7.66
CA ILE A 166 -14.65 9.88 8.55
C ILE A 166 -14.61 8.56 9.31
N SER A 167 -15.76 8.11 9.81
CA SER A 167 -15.86 6.86 10.52
C SER A 167 -15.54 5.67 9.62
N ILE A 168 -16.17 5.54 8.46
CA ILE A 168 -15.87 4.47 7.49
C ILE A 168 -14.38 4.45 7.12
N ALA A 169 -13.75 5.62 6.95
CA ALA A 169 -12.34 5.72 6.61
C ALA A 169 -11.40 5.25 7.74
N ILE A 170 -11.79 5.44 9.01
CA ILE A 170 -10.97 5.07 10.18
C ILE A 170 -11.34 3.68 10.68
N THR A 171 -12.62 3.46 10.97
CA THR A 171 -13.20 2.28 11.62
C THR A 171 -12.98 1.01 10.80
N ALA A 172 -13.09 1.07 9.47
CA ALA A 172 -12.97 -0.13 8.64
C ALA A 172 -11.56 -0.74 8.59
N PRO A 173 -10.47 0.03 8.35
CA PRO A 173 -9.11 -0.50 8.45
C PRO A 173 -8.80 -1.12 9.81
N PHE A 174 -9.28 -0.51 10.90
CA PHE A 174 -9.04 -1.04 12.25
C PHE A 174 -9.85 -2.31 12.54
N LEU A 175 -11.10 -2.40 12.08
CA LEU A 175 -11.87 -3.64 12.19
C LEU A 175 -11.24 -4.78 11.37
N ALA A 176 -10.67 -4.46 10.21
CA ALA A 176 -9.93 -5.44 9.40
C ALA A 176 -8.69 -5.95 10.14
N GLN A 177 -7.96 -5.07 10.82
CA GLN A 177 -6.80 -5.45 11.64
C GLN A 177 -7.17 -6.35 12.81
N THR A 178 -8.29 -6.10 13.50
CA THR A 178 -8.69 -6.92 14.64
C THR A 178 -9.15 -8.31 14.23
N ILE A 179 -9.81 -8.44 13.08
CA ILE A 179 -10.29 -9.73 12.58
C ILE A 179 -9.17 -10.53 11.90
N ARG A 180 -8.21 -9.86 11.22
CA ARG A 180 -7.03 -10.49 10.61
C ARG A 180 -5.81 -10.52 11.53
N SER A 181 -5.99 -10.45 12.86
CA SER A 181 -4.87 -10.45 13.81
C SER A 181 -3.96 -11.67 13.64
N ASP A 182 -4.57 -12.81 13.34
CA ASP A 182 -3.88 -14.10 13.24
C ASP A 182 -3.07 -14.17 11.94
N GLU A 183 -3.64 -13.75 10.81
CA GLU A 183 -2.91 -13.65 9.53
C GLU A 183 -1.74 -12.66 9.61
N ILE A 184 -1.92 -11.53 10.32
CA ILE A 184 -0.84 -10.57 10.55
C ILE A 184 0.26 -11.22 11.40
N ALA A 185 -0.11 -11.96 12.45
CA ALA A 185 0.85 -12.68 13.30
C ALA A 185 1.61 -13.74 12.49
N ASP A 186 0.94 -14.51 11.65
CA ASP A 186 1.54 -15.54 10.80
C ASP A 186 2.49 -14.92 9.78
N LYS A 187 2.10 -13.83 9.10
CA LYS A 187 3.00 -13.12 8.17
C LYS A 187 4.18 -12.50 8.88
N TYR A 188 3.95 -11.93 10.05
CA TYR A 188 5.02 -11.36 10.85
C TYR A 188 6.02 -12.47 11.22
N GLN A 189 5.54 -13.61 11.72
CA GLN A 189 6.39 -14.80 11.97
C GLN A 189 7.13 -15.26 10.70
N ALA A 190 6.46 -15.30 9.55
CA ALA A 190 7.10 -15.68 8.28
C ALA A 190 8.23 -14.72 7.88
N ILE A 191 8.06 -13.41 8.11
CA ILE A 191 9.12 -12.40 7.89
C ILE A 191 10.27 -12.61 8.87
N LEU A 192 9.98 -12.83 10.15
CA LEU A 192 11.00 -13.09 11.16
C LEU A 192 11.79 -14.37 10.82
N ASP A 193 11.10 -15.43 10.40
CA ASP A 193 11.72 -16.69 9.97
C ASP A 193 12.58 -16.51 8.72
N LYS A 194 12.15 -15.68 7.78
CA LYS A 194 12.95 -15.35 6.60
C LYS A 194 14.22 -14.61 6.99
N VAL A 195 14.12 -13.56 7.81
CA VAL A 195 15.28 -12.80 8.31
C VAL A 195 16.24 -13.71 9.10
N ARG A 196 15.70 -14.63 9.90
CA ARG A 196 16.48 -15.64 10.61
C ARG A 196 17.25 -16.54 9.64
N LYS A 197 16.57 -17.10 8.62
CA LYS A 197 17.19 -17.98 7.61
C LYS A 197 18.25 -17.25 6.80
N ASP A 198 17.99 -16.00 6.40
CA ASP A 198 18.95 -15.19 5.63
C ASP A 198 20.22 -14.92 6.45
N LYS A 199 20.08 -14.62 7.75
CA LYS A 199 21.22 -14.43 8.66
C LYS A 199 21.95 -15.73 8.98
N GLU A 200 21.22 -16.84 9.10
CA GLU A 200 21.82 -18.17 9.23
C GLU A 200 22.68 -18.49 7.99
N ALA A 201 22.15 -18.24 6.79
CA ALA A 201 22.86 -18.46 5.54
C ALA A 201 24.12 -17.57 5.43
N GLU A 202 24.03 -16.29 5.77
CA GLU A 202 25.17 -15.35 5.78
C GLU A 202 26.30 -15.83 6.71
N LEU A 203 25.93 -16.30 7.92
CA LEU A 203 26.90 -16.74 8.92
C LEU A 203 27.54 -18.08 8.54
N VAL A 204 26.77 -18.99 7.93
CA VAL A 204 27.29 -20.25 7.38
C VAL A 204 28.21 -19.99 6.19
N GLU A 205 27.87 -19.05 5.30
CA GLU A 205 28.72 -18.67 4.16
C GLU A 205 30.06 -18.07 4.60
N LEU A 206 30.05 -17.21 5.62
CA LEU A 206 31.27 -16.65 6.20
C LEU A 206 32.17 -17.73 6.82
N LEU A 207 31.58 -18.73 7.47
CA LEU A 207 32.36 -19.86 8.01
C LEU A 207 32.86 -20.80 6.90
N ASP A 208 32.07 -21.04 5.86
CA ASP A 208 32.46 -21.90 4.73
C ASP A 208 33.59 -21.26 3.89
N THR A 209 33.58 -19.93 3.73
CA THR A 209 34.68 -19.19 3.09
C THR A 209 35.98 -19.25 3.90
N ASP A 210 35.90 -19.16 5.23
CA ASP A 210 37.06 -19.37 6.11
C ASP A 210 37.60 -20.81 6.03
N ILE A 211 36.73 -21.82 6.06
CA ILE A 211 37.11 -23.24 5.98
C ILE A 211 37.76 -23.54 4.63
N THR A 212 37.22 -23.04 3.53
CA THR A 212 37.80 -23.22 2.19
C THR A 212 39.17 -22.55 2.07
N ARG A 213 39.36 -21.35 2.64
CA ARG A 213 40.66 -20.69 2.73
C ARG A 213 41.68 -21.54 3.50
N LEU A 214 41.29 -22.12 4.63
CA LEU A 214 42.15 -23.01 5.42
C LEU A 214 42.49 -24.30 4.67
N ARG A 215 41.54 -24.90 3.94
CA ARG A 215 41.78 -26.08 3.09
C ARG A 215 42.81 -25.79 1.99
N LYS A 216 42.63 -24.69 1.26
CA LYS A 216 43.59 -24.26 0.23
C LYS A 216 44.98 -24.04 0.83
N ARG A 217 45.06 -23.40 1.99
CA ARG A 217 46.34 -23.17 2.67
C ARG A 217 47.00 -24.48 3.12
N ARG A 218 46.22 -25.45 3.58
CA ARG A 218 46.70 -26.80 3.90
C ARG A 218 47.28 -27.49 2.67
N GLU A 219 46.59 -27.45 1.54
CA GLU A 219 47.08 -28.03 0.28
C GLU A 219 48.40 -27.40 -0.17
N GLU A 220 48.52 -26.06 -0.11
CA GLU A 220 49.77 -25.35 -0.41
C GLU A 220 50.94 -25.81 0.48
N LEU A 221 50.72 -25.91 1.80
CA LEU A 221 51.75 -26.38 2.73
C LEU A 221 52.08 -27.87 2.54
N THR A 222 51.11 -28.68 2.11
CA THR A 222 51.34 -30.11 1.83
C THR A 222 52.24 -30.25 0.61
N LYS A 223 51.99 -29.48 -0.46
CA LYS A 223 52.87 -29.41 -1.64
C LYS A 223 54.27 -28.91 -1.29
N GLU A 224 54.39 -27.91 -0.42
CA GLU A 224 55.69 -27.41 0.08
C GLU A 224 56.42 -28.50 0.88
N GLN A 225 55.71 -29.28 1.68
CA GLN A 225 56.26 -30.41 2.42
C GLN A 225 56.77 -31.53 1.48
N GLU A 226 56.00 -31.87 0.44
CA GLU A 226 56.39 -32.83 -0.60
C GLU A 226 57.63 -32.35 -1.36
N HIS A 227 57.66 -31.08 -1.75
CA HIS A 227 58.81 -30.47 -2.43
C HIS A 227 60.08 -30.53 -1.56
N LEU A 228 59.98 -30.19 -0.27
CA LEU A 228 61.13 -30.27 0.64
C LEU A 228 61.60 -31.70 0.90
N ARG A 229 60.70 -32.69 0.87
CA ARG A 229 61.09 -34.11 0.94
C ARG A 229 61.86 -34.51 -0.31
N ALA A 230 61.37 -34.14 -1.50
CA ALA A 230 62.06 -34.39 -2.74
C ALA A 230 63.45 -33.69 -2.80
N GLU A 231 63.55 -32.44 -2.34
CA GLU A 231 64.85 -31.74 -2.23
C GLU A 231 65.80 -32.42 -1.25
N ARG A 232 65.31 -32.87 -0.10
CA ARG A 232 66.10 -33.62 0.87
C ARG A 232 66.66 -34.89 0.24
N ASP A 233 65.80 -35.68 -0.40
CA ASP A 233 66.17 -36.96 -0.98
C ASP A 233 67.19 -36.77 -2.12
N ALA A 234 67.00 -35.76 -2.97
CA ALA A 234 67.98 -35.38 -4.00
C ALA A 234 69.33 -34.96 -3.39
N ALA A 235 69.33 -34.11 -2.35
CA ALA A 235 70.56 -33.68 -1.68
C ALA A 235 71.31 -34.83 -0.98
N ILE A 236 70.57 -35.81 -0.44
CA ILE A 236 71.15 -37.03 0.14
C ILE A 236 71.77 -37.88 -0.98
N GLN A 237 71.09 -38.03 -2.11
CA GLN A 237 71.59 -38.80 -3.25
C GLN A 237 72.86 -38.18 -3.86
N ASP A 238 72.89 -36.86 -4.06
CA ASP A 238 74.05 -36.14 -4.60
C ASP A 238 75.28 -36.26 -3.69
N SER A 239 75.06 -36.18 -2.37
CA SER A 239 76.14 -36.31 -1.39
C SER A 239 76.60 -37.75 -1.19
N ALA A 240 75.71 -38.74 -1.34
CA ALA A 240 76.06 -40.15 -1.21
C ALA A 240 77.12 -40.58 -2.23
N ALA A 241 76.99 -40.16 -3.50
CA ALA A 241 77.97 -40.46 -4.54
C ALA A 241 79.36 -39.88 -4.22
N ALA A 242 79.43 -38.61 -3.80
CA ALA A 242 80.69 -37.96 -3.43
C ALA A 242 81.34 -38.58 -2.18
N ILE A 243 80.52 -39.03 -1.21
CA ILE A 243 80.98 -39.72 -0.01
C ILE A 243 81.55 -41.10 -0.37
N GLU A 244 80.89 -41.85 -1.26
CA GLU A 244 81.35 -43.16 -1.74
C GLU A 244 82.68 -43.04 -2.49
N ASP A 245 82.81 -42.06 -3.40
CA ASP A 245 84.05 -41.81 -4.14
C ASP A 245 85.21 -41.42 -3.21
N ALA A 246 84.97 -40.54 -2.24
CA ALA A 246 85.98 -40.13 -1.26
C ALA A 246 86.40 -41.28 -0.34
N GLN A 247 85.45 -42.16 0.02
CA GLN A 247 85.74 -43.37 0.79
C GLN A 247 86.63 -44.32 -0.01
N LYS A 248 86.27 -44.58 -1.27
CA LYS A 248 87.03 -45.45 -2.18
C LYS A 248 88.45 -44.93 -2.40
N GLN A 249 88.63 -43.63 -2.62
CA GLN A 249 89.96 -43.02 -2.75
C GLN A 249 90.82 -43.19 -1.48
N SER A 250 90.22 -43.02 -0.29
CA SER A 250 90.91 -43.27 0.97
C SER A 250 91.32 -44.74 1.13
N GLU A 251 90.45 -45.68 0.72
CA GLU A 251 90.75 -47.12 0.72
C GLU A 251 91.86 -47.45 -0.28
N ASP A 252 91.83 -46.90 -1.49
CA ASP A 252 92.86 -47.08 -2.52
C ASP A 252 94.23 -46.59 -2.04
N HIS A 253 94.31 -45.39 -1.42
CA HIS A 253 95.55 -44.89 -0.81
C HIS A 253 96.04 -45.75 0.36
N TYR A 254 95.12 -46.34 1.13
CA TYR A 254 95.48 -47.28 2.19
C TYR A 254 96.04 -48.59 1.64
N GLN A 255 95.45 -49.13 0.56
CA GLN A 255 95.98 -50.31 -0.13
C GLN A 255 97.36 -50.02 -0.74
N GLU A 256 97.57 -48.83 -1.31
CA GLU A 256 98.87 -48.40 -1.83
C GLU A 256 99.94 -48.30 -0.72
N TYR A 257 99.56 -47.79 0.45
CA TYR A 257 100.40 -47.78 1.64
C TYR A 257 100.77 -49.20 2.12
N LEU A 258 99.80 -50.11 2.18
CA LEU A 258 100.05 -51.51 2.56
C LEU A 258 100.96 -52.23 1.56
N ALA A 259 100.74 -52.03 0.26
CA ALA A 259 101.57 -52.62 -0.79
C ALA A 259 103.04 -52.19 -0.70
N GLU A 260 103.31 -50.95 -0.32
CA GLU A 260 104.67 -50.42 -0.11
C GLU A 260 105.34 -51.02 1.13
N ILE A 261 104.60 -51.18 2.23
CA ILE A 261 105.11 -51.80 3.47
C ILE A 261 105.47 -53.27 3.25
N GLU A 262 104.63 -53.99 2.51
CA GLU A 262 104.80 -55.42 2.21
C GLU A 262 105.81 -55.68 1.08
N GLY A 263 106.27 -54.64 0.37
CA GLY A 263 107.20 -54.78 -0.77
C GLY A 263 106.58 -55.44 -2.01
N LYS A 264 105.25 -55.40 -2.17
CA LYS A 264 104.56 -55.99 -3.32
C LYS A 264 104.85 -55.19 -4.60
N GLY A 265 105.15 -55.89 -5.70
CA GLY A 265 105.31 -55.29 -7.04
C GLY A 265 106.67 -54.64 -7.30
N LEU A 266 107.79 -55.31 -6.96
CA LEU A 266 109.18 -54.84 -7.16
C LEU A 266 109.60 -53.62 -6.33
N ARG A 267 108.90 -53.36 -5.21
CA ARG A 267 109.15 -52.20 -4.33
C ARG A 267 110.00 -52.62 -3.13
N VAL A 268 110.84 -51.73 -2.61
CA VAL A 268 111.68 -52.00 -1.44
C VAL A 268 110.80 -51.93 -0.18
N ALA A 269 110.68 -53.05 0.53
CA ALA A 269 109.88 -53.13 1.74
C ALA A 269 110.40 -52.13 2.80
N GLY A 270 109.53 -51.22 3.26
CA GLY A 270 109.88 -50.25 4.31
C GLY A 270 109.04 -48.98 4.31
N ARG A 271 109.27 -48.11 5.32
CA ARG A 271 108.58 -46.81 5.47
C ARG A 271 109.24 -45.71 4.62
N GLY A 272 109.37 -45.97 3.33
CA GLY A 272 109.95 -45.05 2.36
C GLY A 272 109.12 -43.78 2.13
N PRO A 273 109.62 -42.83 1.32
CA PRO A 273 108.93 -41.57 1.03
C PRO A 273 107.53 -41.76 0.42
N ARG A 274 107.34 -42.82 -0.38
CA ARG A 274 106.05 -43.16 -1.00
C ARG A 274 105.02 -43.68 0.00
N ALA A 275 105.40 -44.54 0.95
CA ALA A 275 104.51 -44.95 2.04
C ALA A 275 104.03 -43.74 2.85
N ARG A 276 104.91 -42.77 3.13
CA ARG A 276 104.52 -41.53 3.83
C ARG A 276 103.59 -40.66 3.00
N ALA A 277 103.80 -40.59 1.68
CA ALA A 277 102.93 -39.87 0.77
C ALA A 277 101.53 -40.51 0.66
N ALA A 278 101.45 -41.84 0.52
CA ALA A 278 100.18 -42.57 0.47
C ALA A 278 99.40 -42.47 1.80
N MET A 279 100.10 -42.55 2.95
CA MET A 279 99.47 -42.36 4.25
C MET A 279 98.98 -40.93 4.45
N LYS A 280 99.74 -39.92 4.01
CA LYS A 280 99.29 -38.51 4.02
C LYS A 280 98.09 -38.28 3.10
N ALA A 281 98.10 -38.84 1.89
CA ALA A 281 96.97 -38.76 0.95
C ALA A 281 95.72 -39.45 1.49
N ARG A 282 95.87 -40.59 2.18
CA ARG A 282 94.79 -41.24 2.92
C ARG A 282 94.24 -40.35 4.02
N ASP A 283 95.10 -39.76 4.87
CA ASP A 283 94.64 -38.92 5.97
C ASP A 283 93.91 -37.66 5.43
N GLU A 284 94.38 -37.10 4.32
CA GLU A 284 93.75 -35.98 3.62
C GLU A 284 92.39 -36.36 3.01
N THR A 285 92.29 -37.49 2.31
CA THR A 285 91.03 -38.00 1.74
C THR A 285 90.04 -38.44 2.82
N GLN A 286 90.52 -39.04 3.92
CA GLN A 286 89.68 -39.38 5.07
C GLN A 286 89.17 -38.13 5.80
N ALA A 287 89.99 -37.08 5.93
CA ALA A 287 89.54 -35.79 6.46
C ALA A 287 88.51 -35.13 5.52
N TYR A 288 88.68 -35.24 4.21
CA TYR A 288 87.71 -34.78 3.22
C TYR A 288 86.38 -35.55 3.29
N TRP A 289 86.43 -36.88 3.37
CA TRP A 289 85.26 -37.74 3.58
C TRP A 289 84.49 -37.35 4.84
N ARG A 290 85.17 -37.15 5.98
CA ARG A 290 84.52 -36.69 7.22
C ARG A 290 83.81 -35.34 7.04
N ARG A 291 84.42 -34.40 6.30
CA ARG A 291 83.77 -33.11 5.99
C ARG A 291 82.51 -33.29 5.15
N LEU A 292 82.52 -34.18 4.15
CA LEU A 292 81.34 -34.46 3.32
C LEU A 292 80.21 -35.09 4.14
N VAL A 293 80.53 -36.06 5.01
CA VAL A 293 79.56 -36.69 5.93
C VAL A 293 78.98 -35.65 6.90
N ASP A 294 79.82 -34.80 7.50
CA ASP A 294 79.36 -33.73 8.39
C ASP A 294 78.49 -32.70 7.64
N GLU A 295 78.82 -32.39 6.40
CA GLU A 295 78.03 -31.48 5.56
C GLU A 295 76.66 -32.09 5.20
N GLN A 296 76.62 -33.36 4.80
CA GLN A 296 75.38 -34.10 4.55
C GLN A 296 74.51 -34.15 5.80
N ARG A 297 75.10 -34.40 6.97
CA ARG A 297 74.40 -34.40 8.25
C ARG A 297 73.81 -33.03 8.56
N ARG A 298 74.59 -31.95 8.43
CA ARG A 298 74.10 -30.57 8.64
C ARG A 298 72.96 -30.21 7.68
N LYS A 299 73.07 -30.58 6.41
CA LYS A 299 72.00 -30.38 5.41
C LYS A 299 70.74 -31.16 5.80
N SER A 300 70.88 -32.41 6.21
CA SER A 300 69.76 -33.25 6.67
C SER A 300 69.08 -32.65 7.90
N GLU A 301 69.84 -32.20 8.91
CA GLU A 301 69.32 -31.53 10.11
C GLU A 301 68.59 -30.22 9.75
N GLN A 302 69.08 -29.46 8.76
CA GLN A 302 68.39 -28.27 8.25
C GLN A 302 67.05 -28.61 7.59
N PHE A 303 66.99 -29.66 6.77
CA PHE A 303 65.74 -30.12 6.16
C PHE A 303 64.76 -30.63 7.22
N GLU A 304 65.20 -31.42 8.20
CA GLU A 304 64.34 -31.89 9.30
C GLU A 304 63.80 -30.74 10.15
N LYS A 305 64.60 -29.70 10.40
CA LYS A 305 64.15 -28.49 11.09
C LYS A 305 63.12 -27.71 10.26
N ARG A 306 63.22 -27.69 8.93
CA ARG A 306 62.21 -27.06 8.06
C ARG A 306 60.94 -27.90 7.97
N LEU A 307 61.06 -29.22 7.82
CA LEU A 307 59.94 -30.16 7.79
C LEU A 307 59.16 -30.14 9.09
N SER A 308 59.82 -30.17 10.26
CA SER A 308 59.14 -30.08 11.56
C SER A 308 58.38 -28.76 11.74
N LYS A 309 58.95 -27.63 11.28
CA LYS A 309 58.24 -26.33 11.27
C LYS A 309 57.00 -26.36 10.37
N LEU A 310 57.06 -27.03 9.21
CA LEU A 310 55.90 -27.18 8.33
C LEU A 310 54.84 -28.11 8.90
N THR A 311 55.23 -29.24 9.49
CA THR A 311 54.30 -30.14 10.20
C THR A 311 53.57 -29.40 11.30
N ALA A 312 54.28 -28.62 12.13
CA ALA A 312 53.65 -27.80 13.18
C ALA A 312 52.70 -26.72 12.61
N LYS A 313 52.97 -26.17 11.42
CA LYS A 313 52.04 -25.24 10.74
C LYS A 313 50.79 -25.97 10.23
N LEU A 314 50.96 -27.16 9.64
CA LEU A 314 49.83 -28.00 9.19
C LEU A 314 48.92 -28.38 10.36
N GLU A 315 49.47 -28.81 11.49
CA GLU A 315 48.70 -29.12 12.70
C GLU A 315 47.92 -27.92 13.23
N ARG A 316 48.53 -26.72 13.22
CA ARG A 316 47.84 -25.48 13.59
C ARG A 316 46.67 -25.17 12.67
N ILE A 317 46.84 -25.34 11.36
CA ILE A 317 45.77 -25.13 10.37
C ILE A 317 44.65 -26.15 10.54
N ASP A 318 44.98 -27.43 10.78
CA ASP A 318 43.97 -28.46 11.00
C ASP A 318 43.19 -28.23 12.30
N ALA A 319 43.85 -27.78 13.38
CA ALA A 319 43.19 -27.39 14.61
C ALA A 319 42.26 -26.17 14.44
N GLU A 320 42.71 -25.16 13.67
CA GLU A 320 41.90 -23.98 13.37
C GLU A 320 40.68 -24.34 12.49
N ARG A 321 40.87 -25.20 11.49
CA ARG A 321 39.79 -25.71 10.63
C ARG A 321 38.76 -26.46 11.45
N LEU A 322 39.19 -27.37 12.33
CA LEU A 322 38.29 -28.12 13.20
C LEU A 322 37.52 -27.20 14.15
N LYS A 323 38.18 -26.14 14.66
CA LYS A 323 37.52 -25.12 15.49
C LYS A 323 36.42 -24.38 14.70
N LYS A 324 36.67 -24.03 13.45
CA LYS A 324 35.70 -23.37 12.55
C LYS A 324 34.56 -24.30 12.14
N GLU A 325 34.84 -25.57 11.84
CA GLU A 325 33.82 -26.60 11.58
C GLU A 325 32.92 -26.81 12.81
N ASN A 326 33.50 -26.86 14.01
CA ASN A 326 32.72 -26.92 15.26
C ASN A 326 31.90 -25.64 15.51
N GLN A 327 32.42 -24.46 15.14
CA GLN A 327 31.65 -23.21 15.20
C GLN A 327 30.46 -23.23 14.22
N ARG A 328 30.63 -23.81 13.03
CA ARG A 328 29.56 -23.99 12.03
C ARG A 328 28.45 -24.90 12.56
N ILE A 329 28.81 -26.04 13.14
CA ILE A 329 27.85 -26.98 13.75
C ILE A 329 27.13 -26.29 14.92
N LYS A 330 27.87 -25.61 15.81
CA LYS A 330 27.28 -24.87 16.93
C LYS A 330 26.37 -23.74 16.46
N ALA A 331 26.72 -23.03 15.40
CA ALA A 331 25.83 -22.03 14.80
C ALA A 331 24.53 -22.71 14.36
N GLN A 332 24.57 -23.76 13.56
CA GLN A 332 23.37 -24.47 13.13
C GLN A 332 22.52 -25.03 14.29
N GLU A 333 23.15 -25.49 15.38
CA GLU A 333 22.44 -25.96 16.57
C GLU A 333 21.80 -24.83 17.38
N ILE A 334 22.50 -23.71 17.56
CA ILE A 334 21.98 -22.51 18.25
C ILE A 334 20.79 -21.94 17.47
N PHE A 335 20.80 -21.99 16.15
CA PHE A 335 19.73 -21.44 15.33
C PHE A 335 18.45 -22.28 15.32
N LYS A 336 18.40 -23.50 15.90
CA LYS A 336 17.18 -24.32 15.93
C LYS A 336 16.20 -24.01 17.08
N PRO A 337 16.63 -23.79 18.35
CA PRO A 337 15.69 -23.63 19.46
C PRO A 337 15.55 -22.20 20.01
N LEU A 338 16.31 -21.21 19.52
CA LEU A 338 16.24 -19.85 20.08
C LEU A 338 14.93 -19.15 19.72
N ASP A 339 14.27 -18.61 20.75
CA ASP A 339 13.20 -17.62 20.61
C ASP A 339 13.73 -16.37 19.89
N PHE A 340 12.91 -15.81 19.00
CA PHE A 340 13.32 -14.77 18.07
C PHE A 340 13.78 -13.50 18.79
N ALA A 341 13.14 -13.14 19.91
CA ALA A 341 13.55 -11.97 20.70
C ALA A 341 14.98 -12.11 21.25
N THR A 342 15.34 -13.33 21.68
CA THR A 342 16.69 -13.62 22.17
C THR A 342 17.70 -13.65 21.02
N PHE A 343 17.29 -14.21 19.88
CA PHE A 343 18.09 -14.23 18.65
C PHE A 343 18.42 -12.81 18.18
N ALA A 344 17.41 -11.96 18.04
CA ALA A 344 17.59 -10.61 17.56
C ALA A 344 18.45 -9.76 18.49
N LYS A 345 18.25 -9.87 19.81
CA LYS A 345 19.09 -9.18 20.79
C LYS A 345 20.57 -9.64 20.73
N LYS A 346 20.82 -10.92 20.45
CA LYS A 346 22.18 -11.48 20.40
C LYS A 346 22.94 -11.05 19.13
N TYR A 347 22.22 -10.84 18.02
CA TYR A 347 22.80 -10.50 16.73
C TYR A 347 22.53 -9.04 16.31
N ASP A 348 22.05 -8.22 17.25
CA ASP A 348 21.71 -6.81 17.05
C ASP A 348 20.82 -6.58 15.81
N LEU A 349 19.85 -7.48 15.62
CA LEU A 349 18.88 -7.36 14.54
C LEU A 349 17.84 -6.34 14.93
N GLU A 350 17.61 -5.36 14.05
CA GLU A 350 16.43 -4.50 14.10
C GLU A 350 15.19 -5.37 13.87
N VAL A 351 14.66 -5.93 14.96
CA VAL A 351 13.32 -6.51 14.94
C VAL A 351 12.39 -5.35 14.65
N PRO A 352 11.57 -5.40 13.60
CA PRO A 352 10.51 -4.44 13.44
C PRO A 352 9.73 -4.45 14.73
N SER A 353 9.75 -3.38 15.51
CA SER A 353 8.95 -3.35 16.73
C SER A 353 7.51 -3.63 16.32
N ASP A 354 6.80 -4.46 17.10
CA ASP A 354 5.39 -4.82 16.86
C ASP A 354 4.51 -3.61 17.15
N THR A 355 4.71 -2.58 16.34
CA THR A 355 4.06 -1.29 16.41
C THR A 355 2.91 -1.30 15.43
N VAL A 356 1.96 -0.41 15.71
CA VAL A 356 0.82 -0.13 14.82
C VAL A 356 1.30 0.15 13.39
N GLY A 357 2.39 0.91 13.24
CA GLY A 357 2.97 1.21 11.93
C GLY A 357 3.40 -0.04 11.17
N THR A 358 4.04 -0.99 11.85
CA THR A 358 4.44 -2.27 11.25
C THR A 358 3.20 -3.11 10.87
N ARG A 359 2.21 -3.23 11.76
CA ARG A 359 0.97 -3.98 11.48
C ARG A 359 0.15 -3.36 10.34
N VAL A 360 0.06 -2.02 10.28
CA VAL A 360 -0.59 -1.29 9.18
C VAL A 360 0.14 -1.55 7.86
N ARG A 361 1.48 -1.52 7.85
CA ARG A 361 2.27 -1.84 6.65
C ARG A 361 2.10 -3.29 6.22
N LEU A 362 2.05 -4.23 7.17
CA LEU A 362 1.80 -5.65 6.89
C LEU A 362 0.39 -5.86 6.32
N LEU A 363 -0.61 -5.19 6.89
CA LEU A 363 -1.98 -5.24 6.37
C LEU A 363 -2.06 -4.61 4.97
N ALA A 364 -1.33 -3.52 4.72
CA ALA A 364 -1.23 -2.93 3.39
C ALA A 364 -0.57 -3.88 2.38
N ASN A 365 0.47 -4.63 2.79
CA ASN A 365 1.11 -5.65 1.96
C ASN A 365 0.18 -6.85 1.72
N LEU A 366 -0.53 -7.33 2.74
CA LEU A 366 -1.59 -8.35 2.60
C LEU A 366 -2.65 -7.87 1.60
N ARG A 367 -3.10 -6.62 1.71
CA ARG A 367 -4.06 -6.04 0.77
C ARG A 367 -3.49 -5.97 -0.64
N ALA A 368 -2.23 -5.60 -0.79
CA ALA A 368 -1.58 -5.52 -2.10
C ALA A 368 -1.43 -6.92 -2.73
N GLU A 369 -1.09 -7.94 -1.95
CA GLU A 369 -1.03 -9.33 -2.39
C GLU A 369 -2.43 -9.87 -2.74
N ASP A 370 -3.42 -9.62 -1.88
CA ASP A 370 -4.81 -9.99 -2.14
C ASP A 370 -5.28 -9.34 -3.44
N VAL A 371 -5.03 -8.04 -3.66
CA VAL A 371 -5.41 -7.32 -4.89
C VAL A 371 -4.62 -7.80 -6.11
N ALA A 372 -3.35 -8.18 -5.94
CA ALA A 372 -2.52 -8.69 -7.03
C ALA A 372 -2.89 -10.12 -7.45
N ALA A 373 -3.53 -10.89 -6.57
CA ALA A 373 -4.03 -12.22 -6.88
C ALA A 373 -5.25 -12.23 -7.83
N PHE A 374 -5.92 -11.08 -8.02
CA PHE A 374 -7.08 -10.96 -8.90
C PHE A 374 -6.74 -10.30 -10.24
N ASP A 375 -7.45 -10.69 -11.30
CA ASP A 375 -7.29 -10.10 -12.62
C ASP A 375 -7.78 -8.63 -12.59
N PRO A 376 -6.91 -7.63 -12.83
CA PRO A 376 -7.29 -6.22 -12.86
C PRO A 376 -8.34 -5.88 -13.92
N LYS A 377 -8.59 -6.76 -14.89
CA LYS A 377 -9.59 -6.54 -15.95
C LYS A 377 -11.02 -6.83 -15.49
N ASN A 378 -11.24 -7.69 -14.49
CA ASN A 378 -12.58 -8.04 -14.04
C ASN A 378 -13.13 -7.09 -12.97
N LYS A 379 -13.92 -6.10 -13.39
CA LYS A 379 -14.54 -5.11 -12.47
C LYS A 379 -15.47 -5.73 -11.43
N TYR A 380 -16.09 -6.88 -11.71
CA TYR A 380 -17.02 -7.53 -10.79
C TYR A 380 -16.27 -8.27 -9.66
N GLU A 381 -15.15 -8.90 -9.98
CA GLU A 381 -14.28 -9.51 -8.97
C GLU A 381 -13.71 -8.47 -8.01
N ARG A 382 -13.38 -7.27 -8.50
CA ARG A 382 -12.93 -6.17 -7.62
C ARG A 382 -14.00 -5.76 -6.60
N LEU A 383 -15.28 -5.71 -7.01
CA LEU A 383 -16.40 -5.42 -6.12
C LEU A 383 -16.67 -6.59 -5.16
N ALA A 384 -16.68 -7.83 -5.66
CA ALA A 384 -16.84 -9.02 -4.84
C ALA A 384 -15.72 -9.12 -3.80
N PHE A 385 -14.47 -8.84 -4.19
CA PHE A 385 -13.30 -8.83 -3.31
C PHE A 385 -13.47 -7.81 -2.17
N HIS A 386 -14.02 -6.65 -2.49
CA HIS A 386 -14.32 -5.65 -1.46
C HIS A 386 -15.23 -6.26 -0.39
N PHE A 387 -16.29 -6.97 -0.77
CA PHE A 387 -17.20 -7.61 0.19
C PHE A 387 -16.65 -8.88 0.86
N THR A 388 -15.72 -9.61 0.22
CA THR A 388 -15.04 -10.75 0.87
C THR A 388 -13.96 -10.30 1.83
N SER A 389 -13.37 -9.13 1.61
CA SER A 389 -12.46 -8.53 2.57
C SER A 389 -13.22 -8.11 3.83
N VAL A 390 -12.63 -8.35 4.99
CA VAL A 390 -13.22 -7.92 6.26
C VAL A 390 -13.42 -6.41 6.32
N GLU A 391 -12.48 -5.66 5.75
CA GLU A 391 -12.57 -4.21 5.62
C GLU A 391 -13.83 -3.83 4.85
N GLY A 392 -14.02 -4.34 3.65
CA GLY A 392 -15.18 -3.96 2.86
C GLY A 392 -16.49 -4.55 3.38
N LEU A 393 -16.50 -5.67 4.09
CA LEU A 393 -17.67 -6.14 4.85
C LEU A 393 -18.05 -5.13 5.95
N SER A 394 -17.07 -4.60 6.69
CA SER A 394 -17.31 -3.60 7.72
C SER A 394 -17.80 -2.27 7.15
N GLN A 395 -17.22 -1.81 6.03
CA GLN A 395 -17.68 -0.63 5.30
C GLN A 395 -19.10 -0.84 4.76
N ALA A 396 -19.39 -2.04 4.24
CA ALA A 396 -20.73 -2.39 3.77
C ALA A 396 -21.74 -2.39 4.91
N LEU A 397 -21.42 -2.99 6.06
CA LEU A 397 -22.30 -3.01 7.23
C LEU A 397 -22.60 -1.60 7.74
N LEU A 398 -21.58 -0.77 7.92
CA LEU A 398 -21.73 0.64 8.32
C LEU A 398 -22.51 1.44 7.28
N GLY A 399 -22.21 1.23 6.00
CA GLY A 399 -22.93 1.82 4.87
C GLY A 399 -24.41 1.43 4.85
N ILE A 400 -24.73 0.16 5.07
CA ILE A 400 -26.10 -0.35 5.15
C ILE A 400 -26.83 0.23 6.35
N LEU A 401 -26.21 0.29 7.54
CA LEU A 401 -26.83 0.90 8.73
C LEU A 401 -27.10 2.39 8.52
N PHE A 402 -26.16 3.11 7.90
CA PHE A 402 -26.34 4.52 7.54
C PHE A 402 -27.46 4.71 6.52
N LEU A 403 -27.46 3.92 5.44
CA LEU A 403 -28.52 3.94 4.43
C LEU A 403 -29.87 3.55 5.03
N ALA A 404 -29.92 2.62 5.99
CA ALA A 404 -31.13 2.26 6.69
C ALA A 404 -31.67 3.42 7.53
N MET A 405 -30.81 4.23 8.16
CA MET A 405 -31.25 5.45 8.85
C MET A 405 -31.71 6.55 7.90
N LEU A 406 -31.01 6.73 6.77
CA LEU A 406 -31.48 7.64 5.72
C LEU A 406 -32.83 7.18 5.18
N ALA A 407 -33.01 5.88 4.94
CA ALA A 407 -34.28 5.30 4.51
C ALA A 407 -35.38 5.50 5.56
N LEU A 408 -35.11 5.23 6.84
CA LEU A 408 -36.06 5.50 7.93
C LEU A 408 -36.50 6.97 7.94
N LYS A 409 -35.56 7.90 7.79
CA LYS A 409 -35.87 9.35 7.78
C LYS A 409 -36.56 9.78 6.49
N ALA A 410 -36.21 9.20 5.35
CA ALA A 410 -36.85 9.48 4.06
C ALA A 410 -38.30 8.99 4.04
N PHE A 411 -38.55 7.80 4.58
CA PHE A 411 -39.86 7.16 4.69
C PHE A 411 -40.56 7.43 6.03
N GLU A 412 -40.23 8.54 6.70
CA GLU A 412 -40.86 8.95 7.96
C GLU A 412 -42.39 9.06 7.78
N PRO A 413 -43.20 8.22 8.46
CA PRO A 413 -44.65 8.27 8.36
C PRO A 413 -45.19 9.63 8.77
N LYS A 414 -46.32 10.06 8.19
CA LYS A 414 -46.97 11.33 8.57
C LYS A 414 -47.22 11.43 10.09
N ALA A 415 -47.56 10.31 10.73
CA ALA A 415 -47.73 10.22 12.18
C ALA A 415 -46.50 10.62 12.98
N VAL A 416 -45.31 10.24 12.51
CA VAL A 416 -44.03 10.56 13.17
C VAL A 416 -43.70 12.04 12.99
N LYS A 417 -43.98 12.60 11.80
CA LYS A 417 -43.81 14.04 11.55
C LYS A 417 -44.70 14.89 12.45
N LEU A 418 -45.95 14.46 12.65
CA LEU A 418 -46.87 15.13 13.56
C LEU A 418 -46.43 14.97 15.02
N TYR A 419 -45.91 13.81 15.40
CA TYR A 419 -45.42 13.56 16.75
C TYR A 419 -44.22 14.46 17.10
N PHE A 420 -43.28 14.66 16.17
CA PHE A 420 -42.10 15.50 16.42
C PHE A 420 -42.34 16.99 16.24
N ASN A 421 -43.50 17.43 15.77
CA ASN A 421 -43.78 18.86 15.62
C ASN A 421 -44.11 19.49 16.98
N GLU A 422 -43.17 20.30 17.50
CA GLU A 422 -43.28 20.95 18.82
C GLU A 422 -44.55 21.78 18.96
N GLU A 423 -44.84 22.59 17.94
CA GLU A 423 -45.99 23.47 17.93
C GLU A 423 -47.28 22.66 18.00
N LEU A 424 -47.39 21.60 17.20
CA LEU A 424 -48.57 20.74 17.17
C LEU A 424 -48.78 20.03 18.52
N GLN A 425 -47.72 19.55 19.14
CA GLN A 425 -47.75 18.91 20.47
C GLN A 425 -48.21 19.91 21.55
N TYR A 426 -47.69 21.13 21.51
CA TYR A 426 -48.12 22.19 22.41
C TYR A 426 -49.60 22.53 22.22
N GLN A 427 -50.04 22.67 20.97
CA GLN A 427 -51.42 23.04 20.65
C GLN A 427 -52.40 21.90 20.94
N TRP A 428 -51.98 20.66 20.75
CA TRP A 428 -52.74 19.48 21.15
C TRP A 428 -52.93 19.41 22.67
N ASN A 429 -51.88 19.70 23.44
CA ASN A 429 -51.99 19.78 24.89
C ASN A 429 -52.89 20.95 25.34
N ARG A 430 -52.93 22.06 24.59
CA ARG A 430 -53.89 23.15 24.81
C ARG A 430 -55.32 22.74 24.47
N TYR A 431 -55.52 22.00 23.39
CA TYR A 431 -56.80 21.41 23.01
C TYR A 431 -57.34 20.48 24.09
N LEU A 432 -56.51 19.57 24.60
CA LEU A 432 -56.89 18.68 25.71
C LEU A 432 -57.23 19.42 27.01
N LYS A 433 -56.78 20.68 27.17
CA LYS A 433 -57.13 21.57 28.29
C LYS A 433 -58.36 22.45 28.01
N GLY A 434 -59.10 22.18 26.93
CA GLY A 434 -60.31 22.92 26.56
C GLY A 434 -60.07 24.32 25.98
N ARG A 435 -58.83 24.70 25.68
CA ARG A 435 -58.52 26.06 25.14
C ARG A 435 -59.08 26.29 23.74
N PHE A 436 -59.43 25.22 23.02
CA PHE A 436 -60.01 25.28 21.69
C PHE A 436 -61.54 25.09 21.71
N ASP A 437 -62.17 24.88 22.87
CA ASP A 437 -63.62 24.67 22.97
C ASP A 437 -64.43 25.91 22.58
N GLN A 438 -63.79 27.08 22.56
CA GLN A 438 -64.36 28.37 22.14
C GLN A 438 -64.06 28.71 20.67
N VAL A 439 -63.20 27.94 19.99
CA VAL A 439 -62.72 28.23 18.63
C VAL A 439 -63.70 27.57 17.63
N PRO A 440 -64.52 28.34 16.88
CA PRO A 440 -65.76 27.86 16.28
C PRO A 440 -65.60 26.91 15.07
N GLY A 441 -65.35 25.64 15.32
CA GLY A 441 -65.11 24.61 14.28
C GLY A 441 -64.15 23.52 14.75
N PHE A 442 -63.64 23.66 15.97
CA PHE A 442 -63.05 22.55 16.68
C PHE A 442 -64.12 21.83 17.52
N VAL A 443 -64.08 20.49 17.49
CA VAL A 443 -64.90 19.66 18.40
C VAL A 443 -64.45 19.91 19.83
N ARG A 444 -65.37 20.02 20.78
CA ARG A 444 -64.97 20.26 22.18
C ARG A 444 -64.20 19.07 22.73
N SER A 445 -63.16 19.36 23.49
CA SER A 445 -62.29 18.37 24.13
C SER A 445 -63.02 17.42 25.08
N THR A 446 -64.17 17.84 25.61
CA THR A 446 -65.04 17.10 26.54
C THR A 446 -66.08 16.22 25.86
N GLU A 447 -66.29 16.36 24.54
CA GLU A 447 -67.26 15.57 23.80
C GLU A 447 -66.78 14.13 23.59
N SER A 448 -67.72 13.18 23.55
CA SER A 448 -67.43 11.76 23.29
C SER A 448 -66.75 11.53 21.93
N ASN A 449 -67.01 12.42 20.97
CA ASN A 449 -66.42 12.43 19.63
C ASN A 449 -65.20 13.38 19.51
N ARG A 450 -64.45 13.61 20.59
CA ARG A 450 -63.22 14.43 20.54
C ARG A 450 -62.32 14.01 19.37
N TYR A 451 -61.66 14.99 18.74
CA TYR A 451 -60.69 14.71 17.70
C TYR A 451 -59.63 13.70 18.15
N ASN A 452 -59.29 12.75 17.28
CA ASN A 452 -58.04 12.03 17.42
C ASN A 452 -56.86 12.99 17.09
N HIS A 453 -55.63 12.60 17.40
CA HIS A 453 -54.45 13.46 17.21
C HIS A 453 -54.20 13.81 15.73
N PHE A 454 -54.58 12.96 14.76
CA PHE A 454 -54.49 13.28 13.33
C PHE A 454 -55.56 14.26 12.89
N ASP A 455 -56.81 14.05 13.32
CA ASP A 455 -57.93 14.92 12.97
C ASP A 455 -57.69 16.32 13.54
N PHE A 456 -57.23 16.41 14.79
CA PHE A 456 -56.83 17.67 15.39
C PHE A 456 -55.68 18.31 14.62
N ALA A 457 -54.66 17.55 14.25
CA ALA A 457 -53.53 18.08 13.52
C ALA A 457 -53.94 18.66 12.16
N TYR A 458 -54.80 17.94 11.44
CA TYR A 458 -55.33 18.38 10.15
C TYR A 458 -56.20 19.63 10.31
N ALA A 459 -57.08 19.66 11.31
CA ALA A 459 -57.90 20.83 11.62
C ALA A 459 -57.05 22.04 12.00
N TYR A 460 -56.06 21.85 12.88
CA TYR A 460 -55.15 22.91 13.32
C TYR A 460 -54.28 23.45 12.19
N LEU A 461 -53.69 22.58 11.36
CA LEU A 461 -52.86 23.01 10.23
C LEU A 461 -53.70 23.71 9.15
N SER A 462 -54.93 23.26 8.91
CA SER A 462 -55.86 23.92 7.97
C SER A 462 -56.29 25.29 8.50
N PHE A 463 -56.63 25.37 9.79
CA PHE A 463 -56.94 26.62 10.48
C PHE A 463 -55.76 27.60 10.44
N LYS A 464 -54.53 27.13 10.70
CA LYS A 464 -53.32 27.95 10.65
C LYS A 464 -53.00 28.43 9.23
N ALA A 465 -53.23 27.59 8.21
CA ALA A 465 -52.96 27.94 6.82
C ALA A 465 -53.94 28.99 6.29
N THR A 466 -55.23 28.77 6.50
CA THR A 466 -56.32 29.61 5.99
C THR A 466 -57.53 29.54 6.95
N PRO A 467 -57.60 30.41 7.97
CA PRO A 467 -58.69 30.41 8.95
C PRO A 467 -60.08 30.48 8.29
N ASP A 468 -60.26 31.37 7.31
CA ASP A 468 -61.54 31.63 6.66
C ASP A 468 -62.07 30.43 5.86
N LEU A 469 -61.19 29.76 5.12
CA LEU A 469 -61.54 28.55 4.38
C LEU A 469 -61.85 27.38 5.32
N PHE A 470 -61.13 27.29 6.44
CA PHE A 470 -61.40 26.28 7.46
C PHE A 470 -62.81 26.46 8.04
N TRP A 471 -63.20 27.70 8.35
CA TRP A 471 -64.55 28.02 8.82
C TRP A 471 -65.63 27.67 7.79
N HIS A 472 -65.47 28.10 6.54
CA HIS A 472 -66.45 27.79 5.48
C HIS A 472 -66.57 26.29 5.20
N GLN A 473 -65.47 25.53 5.23
CA GLN A 473 -65.51 24.08 5.07
C GLN A 473 -66.22 23.41 6.23
N HIS A 474 -65.96 23.87 7.46
CA HIS A 474 -66.62 23.33 8.64
C HIS A 474 -68.13 23.61 8.61
N GLU A 475 -68.54 24.84 8.29
CA GLU A 475 -69.96 25.22 8.13
C GLU A 475 -70.66 24.41 7.03
N LYS A 476 -69.98 24.16 5.90
CA LYS A 476 -70.48 23.28 4.84
C LYS A 476 -70.61 21.83 5.29
N SER A 477 -69.66 21.33 6.09
CA SER A 477 -69.73 19.96 6.64
C SER A 477 -70.84 19.81 7.67
N LEU A 478 -71.07 20.83 8.50
CA LEU A 478 -72.12 20.84 9.52
C LEU A 478 -73.50 20.93 8.88
N SER A 479 -73.67 21.81 7.88
CA SER A 479 -74.91 21.87 7.10
C SER A 479 -75.14 20.60 6.28
N ALA A 480 -74.09 19.96 5.73
CA ALA A 480 -74.22 18.66 5.08
C ALA A 480 -74.59 17.54 6.07
N LYS A 481 -74.02 17.54 7.28
CA LYS A 481 -74.36 16.58 8.34
C LYS A 481 -75.78 16.80 8.86
N MET A 482 -76.21 18.05 9.07
CA MET A 482 -77.61 18.37 9.40
C MET A 482 -78.54 17.86 8.31
N ARG A 483 -78.20 18.06 7.02
CA ARG A 483 -78.97 17.49 5.90
C ARG A 483 -78.96 15.96 5.87
N PHE A 484 -77.85 15.31 6.23
CA PHE A 484 -77.75 13.86 6.29
C PHE A 484 -78.51 13.26 7.48
N ASP A 485 -78.45 13.87 8.66
CA ASP A 485 -79.22 13.47 9.84
C ASP A 485 -80.72 13.74 9.63
N GLU A 486 -81.08 14.80 8.89
CA GLU A 486 -82.43 15.08 8.41
C GLU A 486 -82.89 14.05 7.37
N MET A 487 -82.01 13.62 6.45
CA MET A 487 -82.27 12.52 5.51
C MET A 487 -82.42 11.17 6.22
N ALA A 488 -81.62 10.89 7.25
CA ALA A 488 -81.69 9.65 8.03
C ALA A 488 -82.96 9.58 8.90
N ARG A 489 -83.47 10.74 9.36
CA ARG A 489 -84.77 10.84 10.04
C ARG A 489 -85.97 10.75 9.08
N ASN A 490 -85.79 11.09 7.80
CA ASN A 490 -86.81 11.02 6.74
C ASN A 490 -86.67 9.76 5.86
N GLY A 491 -86.11 8.67 6.39
CA GLY A 491 -85.71 7.47 5.65
C GLY A 491 -86.83 6.66 5.01
N SER A 492 -88.08 6.74 5.48
CA SER A 492 -89.19 5.95 4.91
C SER A 492 -89.68 6.44 3.55
N ASP A 493 -89.53 7.74 3.26
CA ASP A 493 -90.13 8.36 2.06
C ASP A 493 -89.18 8.40 0.85
N ARG A 494 -87.92 8.01 1.04
CA ARG A 494 -86.90 7.98 -0.02
C ARG A 494 -86.56 6.61 -0.55
N GLU A 495 -86.88 5.54 0.18
CA GLU A 495 -86.68 4.17 -0.32
C GLU A 495 -87.56 3.91 -1.56
N GLN A 496 -88.70 4.61 -1.67
CA GLN A 496 -89.53 4.63 -2.89
C GLN A 496 -88.88 5.40 -4.06
N ARG A 497 -88.16 6.50 -3.81
CA ARG A 497 -87.50 7.28 -4.87
C ARG A 497 -86.19 6.65 -5.36
N TYR A 498 -85.48 5.94 -4.48
CA TYR A 498 -84.27 5.20 -4.83
C TYR A 498 -84.57 3.98 -5.72
N GLN A 499 -85.73 3.34 -5.54
CA GLN A 499 -86.22 2.27 -6.43
C GLN A 499 -86.51 2.79 -7.86
N GLU A 500 -87.04 4.01 -8.00
CA GLU A 500 -87.28 4.65 -9.30
C GLU A 500 -85.99 5.10 -10.00
N GLU A 501 -84.98 5.53 -9.24
CA GLU A 501 -83.68 5.96 -9.77
C GLU A 501 -82.81 4.76 -10.23
N ILE A 502 -82.94 3.60 -9.58
CA ILE A 502 -82.29 2.34 -10.00
C ILE A 502 -82.81 1.85 -11.37
N VAL A 503 -84.09 2.08 -11.69
CA VAL A 503 -84.67 1.70 -13.00
C VAL A 503 -84.18 2.63 -14.12
N ARG A 504 -84.00 3.93 -13.85
CA ARG A 504 -83.40 4.89 -14.81
C ARG A 504 -81.93 4.59 -15.08
N ASN A 505 -81.15 4.25 -14.05
CA ASN A 505 -79.73 3.93 -14.20
C ASN A 505 -79.47 2.61 -14.94
N ARG A 506 -80.41 1.63 -14.92
CA ARG A 506 -80.31 0.40 -15.73
C ARG A 506 -80.40 0.66 -17.25
N LEU A 507 -81.22 1.62 -17.67
CA LEU A 507 -81.37 2.01 -19.08
C LEU A 507 -80.13 2.76 -19.61
N GLU A 508 -79.47 3.56 -18.77
CA GLU A 508 -78.19 4.19 -19.11
C GLU A 508 -77.02 3.20 -19.06
N SER A 509 -77.04 2.21 -18.17
CA SER A 509 -76.01 1.17 -18.13
C SER A 509 -76.05 0.25 -19.36
N ASP A 510 -77.22 -0.02 -19.93
CA ASP A 510 -77.36 -0.83 -21.14
C ASP A 510 -76.88 -0.10 -22.41
N ARG A 511 -76.99 1.24 -22.46
CA ARG A 511 -76.35 2.06 -23.51
C ARG A 511 -74.83 2.09 -23.38
N LYS A 512 -74.30 2.15 -22.14
CA LYS A 512 -72.85 2.05 -21.88
C LYS A 512 -72.29 0.65 -22.15
N ARG A 513 -73.06 -0.42 -21.88
CA ARG A 513 -72.67 -1.79 -22.22
C ARG A 513 -72.49 -2.02 -23.72
N ARG A 514 -73.33 -1.43 -24.57
CA ARG A 514 -73.17 -1.51 -26.04
C ARG A 514 -72.01 -0.67 -26.59
N ALA A 515 -71.56 0.35 -25.84
CA ALA A 515 -70.33 1.09 -26.15
C ALA A 515 -69.08 0.34 -25.68
N MET A 516 -69.12 -0.27 -24.48
CA MET A 516 -68.07 -1.18 -23.98
C MET A 516 -67.86 -2.38 -24.89
N VAL A 517 -68.91 -3.00 -25.46
CA VAL A 517 -68.75 -4.17 -26.35
C VAL A 517 -67.96 -3.83 -27.63
N ARG A 518 -68.04 -2.60 -28.14
CA ARG A 518 -67.19 -2.14 -29.26
C ARG A 518 -65.78 -1.76 -28.82
N GLU A 519 -65.59 -1.33 -27.58
CA GLU A 519 -64.24 -1.13 -27.01
C GLU A 519 -63.56 -2.47 -26.71
N THR A 520 -64.30 -3.49 -26.27
CA THR A 520 -63.75 -4.84 -26.02
C THR A 520 -63.40 -5.58 -27.31
N GLU A 521 -64.14 -5.41 -28.41
CA GLU A 521 -63.75 -5.98 -29.72
C GLU A 521 -62.47 -5.32 -30.26
N VAL A 522 -62.28 -4.01 -30.03
CA VAL A 522 -61.04 -3.29 -30.37
C VAL A 522 -59.89 -3.63 -29.41
N GLU A 523 -60.19 -3.94 -28.13
CA GLU A 523 -59.20 -4.44 -27.17
C GLU A 523 -58.80 -5.89 -27.45
N GLU A 524 -59.70 -6.75 -27.91
CA GLU A 524 -59.38 -8.12 -28.32
C GLU A 524 -58.49 -8.13 -29.58
N GLU A 525 -58.73 -7.26 -30.55
CA GLU A 525 -57.81 -7.06 -31.68
C GLU A 525 -56.45 -6.50 -31.24
N ARG A 526 -56.42 -5.56 -30.28
CA ARG A 526 -55.18 -5.06 -29.69
C ARG A 526 -54.44 -6.12 -28.90
N GLU A 527 -55.13 -6.99 -28.16
CA GLU A 527 -54.52 -8.11 -27.46
C GLU A 527 -53.98 -9.16 -28.44
N HIS A 528 -54.67 -9.40 -29.56
CA HIS A 528 -54.20 -10.31 -30.59
C HIS A 528 -52.94 -9.77 -31.29
N ILE A 529 -52.94 -8.48 -31.63
CA ILE A 529 -51.76 -7.77 -32.16
C ILE A 529 -50.65 -7.74 -31.11
N GLN A 530 -50.95 -7.49 -29.83
CA GLN A 530 -49.96 -7.46 -28.75
C GLN A 530 -49.38 -8.86 -28.47
N LYS A 531 -50.17 -9.93 -28.60
CA LYS A 531 -49.69 -11.33 -28.54
C LYS A 531 -48.78 -11.65 -29.73
N GLU A 532 -49.12 -11.22 -30.94
CA GLU A 532 -48.21 -11.33 -32.10
C GLU A 532 -46.92 -10.55 -31.89
N TRP A 533 -46.99 -9.32 -31.37
CA TRP A 533 -45.79 -8.53 -31.05
C TRP A 533 -44.96 -9.16 -29.93
N ARG A 534 -45.58 -9.78 -28.93
CA ARG A 534 -44.88 -10.53 -27.87
C ARG A 534 -44.19 -11.76 -28.42
N LEU A 535 -44.87 -12.54 -29.26
CA LEU A 535 -44.25 -13.71 -29.90
C LEU A 535 -43.09 -13.30 -30.83
N LYS A 536 -43.25 -12.19 -31.56
CA LYS A 536 -42.21 -11.65 -32.44
C LYS A 536 -41.05 -11.01 -31.67
N SER A 537 -41.31 -10.42 -30.50
CA SER A 537 -40.27 -9.93 -29.60
C SER A 537 -39.55 -11.07 -28.90
N GLU A 538 -40.26 -12.11 -28.47
CA GLU A 538 -39.65 -13.33 -27.91
C GLU A 538 -38.81 -14.07 -28.95
N GLU A 539 -39.22 -14.13 -30.22
CA GLU A 539 -38.39 -14.68 -31.30
C GLU A 539 -37.13 -13.83 -31.54
N LEU A 540 -37.26 -12.49 -31.48
CA LEU A 540 -36.12 -11.57 -31.58
C LEU A 540 -35.18 -11.69 -30.39
N ASP A 541 -35.71 -11.82 -29.18
CA ASP A 541 -34.93 -11.98 -27.96
C ASP A 541 -34.24 -13.34 -27.94
N TYR A 542 -34.93 -14.41 -28.38
CA TYR A 542 -34.32 -15.72 -28.59
C TYR A 542 -33.20 -15.69 -29.64
N ARG A 543 -33.39 -14.97 -30.77
CA ARG A 543 -32.32 -14.77 -31.76
C ARG A 543 -31.14 -13.98 -31.20
N LYS A 544 -31.40 -12.92 -30.43
CA LYS A 544 -30.36 -12.14 -29.77
C LYS A 544 -29.63 -12.93 -28.71
N GLU A 545 -30.33 -13.79 -27.97
CA GLU A 545 -29.74 -14.66 -26.95
C GLU A 545 -28.86 -15.73 -27.62
N LYS A 546 -29.29 -16.27 -28.76
CA LYS A 546 -28.49 -17.19 -29.57
C LYS A 546 -27.28 -16.50 -30.24
N GLU A 547 -27.43 -15.27 -30.70
CA GLU A 547 -26.30 -14.45 -31.18
C GLU A 547 -25.33 -14.13 -30.05
N LYS A 548 -25.85 -13.81 -28.85
CA LYS A 548 -25.04 -13.57 -27.66
C LYS A 548 -24.30 -14.84 -27.22
N GLU A 549 -24.94 -16.00 -27.26
CA GLU A 549 -24.31 -17.28 -26.97
C GLU A 549 -23.23 -17.61 -28.00
N ASN A 550 -23.46 -17.34 -29.29
CA ASN A 550 -22.44 -17.49 -30.33
C ASN A 550 -21.27 -16.53 -30.11
N ILE A 551 -21.52 -15.27 -29.75
CA ILE A 551 -20.49 -14.28 -29.43
C ILE A 551 -19.72 -14.70 -28.18
N ASP A 552 -20.39 -15.16 -27.12
CA ASP A 552 -19.76 -15.62 -25.88
C ASP A 552 -18.89 -16.87 -26.14
N ASN A 553 -19.34 -17.76 -27.03
CA ASN A 553 -18.57 -18.92 -27.46
C ASN A 553 -17.36 -18.52 -28.33
N GLU A 554 -17.51 -17.55 -29.23
CA GLU A 554 -16.38 -16.97 -29.98
C GLU A 554 -15.39 -16.27 -29.05
N TYR A 555 -15.87 -15.52 -28.04
CA TYR A 555 -15.02 -14.89 -27.04
C TYR A 555 -14.26 -15.92 -26.21
N LYS A 556 -14.91 -16.99 -25.75
CA LYS A 556 -14.22 -18.09 -25.03
C LYS A 556 -13.18 -18.79 -25.90
N ALA A 557 -13.48 -19.02 -27.18
CA ALA A 557 -12.52 -19.61 -28.10
C ALA A 557 -11.32 -18.69 -28.34
N ARG A 558 -11.56 -17.37 -28.44
CA ARG A 558 -10.50 -16.36 -28.61
C ARG A 558 -9.69 -16.18 -27.33
N GLU A 559 -10.33 -16.24 -26.17
CA GLU A 559 -9.69 -16.20 -24.85
C GLU A 559 -8.76 -17.40 -24.66
N GLN A 560 -9.20 -18.61 -25.03
CA GLN A 560 -8.35 -19.80 -25.05
C GLN A 560 -7.16 -19.67 -26.02
N GLN A 561 -7.34 -19.02 -27.18
CA GLN A 561 -6.23 -18.70 -28.08
C GLN A 561 -5.26 -17.68 -27.48
N TYR A 562 -5.77 -16.63 -26.82
CA TYR A 562 -4.93 -15.65 -26.13
C TYR A 562 -4.20 -16.25 -24.92
N GLU A 563 -4.83 -17.14 -24.15
CA GLU A 563 -4.19 -17.87 -23.06
C GLU A 563 -3.08 -18.79 -23.58
N ALA A 564 -3.31 -19.48 -24.69
CA ALA A 564 -2.28 -20.29 -25.34
C ALA A 564 -1.10 -19.42 -25.85
N GLU A 565 -1.38 -18.31 -26.54
CA GLU A 565 -0.36 -17.38 -27.04
C GLU A 565 0.41 -16.68 -25.90
N THR A 566 -0.28 -16.34 -24.81
CA THR A 566 0.37 -15.72 -23.64
C THR A 566 1.18 -16.72 -22.85
N ALA A 567 0.73 -17.97 -22.69
CA ALA A 567 1.52 -19.04 -22.11
C ALA A 567 2.78 -19.33 -22.93
N GLU A 568 2.69 -19.30 -24.26
CA GLU A 568 3.84 -19.46 -25.16
C GLU A 568 4.82 -18.28 -25.01
N LYS A 569 4.34 -17.03 -25.01
CA LYS A 569 5.17 -15.83 -24.79
C LYS A 569 5.79 -15.78 -23.39
N ILE A 570 5.10 -16.25 -22.36
CA ILE A 570 5.65 -16.37 -21.00
C ILE A 570 6.78 -17.40 -21.00
N LYS A 571 6.59 -18.54 -21.66
CA LYS A 571 7.63 -19.57 -21.79
C LYS A 571 8.85 -19.05 -22.56
N GLU A 572 8.65 -18.34 -23.67
CA GLU A 572 9.74 -17.67 -24.41
C GLU A 572 10.45 -16.61 -23.56
N ALA A 573 9.71 -15.82 -22.76
CA ALA A 573 10.28 -14.81 -21.88
C ALA A 573 11.04 -15.43 -20.69
N GLU A 574 10.58 -16.57 -20.17
CA GLU A 574 11.28 -17.35 -19.14
C GLU A 574 12.56 -17.98 -19.69
N GLU A 575 12.53 -18.56 -20.88
CA GLU A 575 13.70 -19.08 -21.58
C GLU A 575 14.71 -17.95 -21.87
N ALA A 576 14.24 -16.77 -22.33
CA ALA A 576 15.09 -15.60 -22.52
C ALA A 576 15.67 -15.05 -21.20
N ARG A 577 14.92 -15.11 -20.09
CA ARG A 577 15.41 -14.75 -18.76
C ARG A 577 16.46 -15.73 -18.27
N HIS A 578 16.29 -17.03 -18.50
CA HIS A 578 17.28 -18.04 -18.15
C HIS A 578 18.60 -17.82 -18.92
N ILE A 579 18.52 -17.57 -20.22
CA ILE A 579 19.69 -17.24 -21.05
C ILE A 579 20.39 -15.96 -20.54
N ASN A 580 19.63 -14.94 -20.15
CA ASN A 580 20.18 -13.67 -19.66
C ASN A 580 20.77 -13.78 -18.23
N ILE A 581 20.17 -14.61 -17.36
CA ILE A 581 20.68 -14.91 -16.02
C ILE A 581 21.99 -15.70 -16.12
N ASP A 582 22.10 -16.65 -17.05
CA ASP A 582 23.32 -17.42 -17.26
C ASP A 582 24.43 -16.57 -17.90
N ALA A 583 24.10 -15.67 -18.82
CA ALA A 583 25.03 -14.67 -19.35
C ALA A 583 25.51 -13.68 -18.27
N LEU A 584 24.62 -13.25 -17.36
CA LEU A 584 24.99 -12.40 -16.21
C LEU A 584 25.83 -13.17 -15.18
N ARG A 585 25.63 -14.47 -15.01
CA ARG A 585 26.47 -15.34 -14.18
C ARG A 585 27.87 -15.48 -14.76
N GLN A 586 28.01 -15.74 -16.05
CA GLN A 586 29.30 -15.74 -16.73
C GLN A 586 30.03 -14.40 -16.58
N LYS A 587 29.33 -13.28 -16.81
CA LYS A 587 29.93 -11.94 -16.66
C LYS A 587 30.38 -11.63 -15.23
N ARG A 588 29.64 -12.09 -14.22
CA ARG A 588 30.04 -11.97 -12.80
C ARG A 588 31.20 -12.89 -12.43
N GLU A 589 31.29 -14.07 -13.03
CA GLU A 589 32.43 -14.97 -12.85
C GLU A 589 33.70 -14.35 -13.47
N GLU A 590 33.60 -13.79 -14.67
CA GLU A 590 34.68 -13.06 -15.35
C GLU A 590 35.12 -11.81 -14.56
N GLU A 591 34.18 -11.02 -14.03
CA GLU A 591 34.51 -9.89 -13.15
C GLU A 591 35.16 -10.32 -11.82
N LYS A 592 34.73 -11.45 -11.24
CA LYS A 592 35.36 -12.03 -10.05
C LYS A 592 36.77 -12.53 -10.34
N GLU A 593 37.01 -13.11 -11.51
CA GLU A 593 38.35 -13.51 -11.93
C GLU A 593 39.25 -12.30 -12.22
N ALA A 594 38.72 -11.26 -12.87
CA ALA A 594 39.44 -10.00 -13.08
C ALA A 594 39.82 -9.34 -11.74
N LEU A 595 38.90 -9.29 -10.77
CA LEU A 595 39.16 -8.79 -9.42
C LEU A 595 40.17 -9.66 -8.65
N ARG A 596 40.19 -10.99 -8.87
CA ARG A 596 41.22 -11.88 -8.30
C ARG A 596 42.60 -11.61 -8.89
N ILE A 597 42.68 -11.37 -10.19
CA ILE A 597 43.93 -11.01 -10.88
C ILE A 597 44.41 -9.64 -10.41
N GLU A 598 43.52 -8.66 -10.27
CA GLU A 598 43.86 -7.31 -9.79
C GLU A 598 44.28 -7.31 -8.31
N ASN A 599 43.58 -8.03 -7.44
CA ASN A 599 43.98 -8.16 -6.04
C ASN A 599 45.31 -8.91 -5.87
N ASN A 600 45.57 -9.93 -6.69
CA ASN A 600 46.89 -10.58 -6.70
C ASN A 600 47.98 -9.63 -7.18
N LYS A 601 47.70 -8.78 -8.18
CA LYS A 601 48.63 -7.74 -8.65
C LYS A 601 48.94 -6.72 -7.55
N ARG A 602 47.93 -6.20 -6.85
CA ARG A 602 48.10 -5.31 -5.69
C ARG A 602 48.86 -5.97 -4.54
N ARG A 603 48.67 -7.29 -4.35
CA ARG A 603 49.42 -8.04 -3.33
C ARG A 603 50.90 -8.14 -3.70
N ILE A 604 51.21 -8.45 -4.96
CA ILE A 604 52.58 -8.49 -5.48
C ILE A 604 53.25 -7.10 -5.37
N ASP A 605 52.53 -6.03 -5.71
CA ASP A 605 53.02 -4.65 -5.59
C ASP A 605 53.27 -4.25 -4.12
N SER A 606 52.38 -4.68 -3.20
CA SER A 606 52.55 -4.44 -1.76
C SER A 606 53.69 -5.27 -1.13
N GLU A 607 53.95 -6.47 -1.64
CA GLU A 607 55.08 -7.31 -1.24
C GLU A 607 56.40 -6.75 -1.80
N GLY A 608 56.38 -6.12 -2.99
CA GLY A 608 57.50 -5.36 -3.54
C GLY A 608 57.85 -4.12 -2.70
N LEU A 609 56.84 -3.35 -2.29
CA LEU A 609 57.01 -2.20 -1.38
C LEU A 609 57.57 -2.58 -0.01
N LYS A 610 57.22 -3.75 0.52
CA LYS A 610 57.77 -4.28 1.79
C LYS A 610 59.24 -4.69 1.64
N ARG A 611 59.64 -5.30 0.52
CA ARG A 611 61.05 -5.61 0.24
C ARG A 611 61.90 -4.36 0.08
N ASP A 612 61.37 -3.30 -0.54
CA ASP A 612 62.05 -2.01 -0.65
C ASP A 612 62.17 -1.28 0.70
N GLN A 613 61.21 -1.46 1.61
CA GLN A 613 61.33 -0.98 2.99
C GLN A 613 62.37 -1.77 3.79
N GLU A 614 62.41 -3.10 3.69
CA GLU A 614 63.42 -3.94 4.36
C GLU A 614 64.85 -3.63 3.87
N LEU A 615 65.03 -3.31 2.57
CA LEU A 615 66.30 -2.85 2.00
C LEU A 615 66.75 -1.48 2.53
N ARG A 616 65.80 -0.58 2.81
CA ARG A 616 66.05 0.73 3.43
C ARG A 616 66.38 0.60 4.92
N GLU A 617 65.77 -0.34 5.62
CA GLU A 617 66.07 -0.63 7.03
C GLU A 617 67.46 -1.27 7.20
N GLN A 618 67.85 -2.19 6.30
CA GLN A 618 69.21 -2.77 6.31
C GLN A 618 70.32 -1.75 5.96
N THR A 619 70.01 -0.73 5.16
CA THR A 619 70.96 0.37 4.90
C THR A 619 71.05 1.33 6.09
N HIS A 620 69.97 1.49 6.87
CA HIS A 620 69.96 2.31 8.07
C HIS A 620 70.66 1.65 9.27
N GLU A 621 70.55 0.32 9.43
CA GLU A 621 71.30 -0.42 10.47
C GLU A 621 72.82 -0.36 10.24
N LYS A 622 73.27 -0.41 8.97
CA LYS A 622 74.69 -0.27 8.64
C LYS A 622 75.23 1.15 8.91
N SER A 623 74.40 2.20 8.77
CA SER A 623 74.80 3.56 9.13
C SER A 623 74.91 3.76 10.65
N LEU A 624 74.06 3.07 11.43
CA LEU A 624 74.08 3.07 12.90
C LEU A 624 75.30 2.36 13.49
N GLN A 625 75.79 1.28 12.85
CA GLN A 625 77.03 0.61 13.26
C GLN A 625 78.28 1.49 13.11
N ILE A 626 78.31 2.36 12.08
CA ILE A 626 79.40 3.31 11.84
C ILE A 626 79.38 4.46 12.86
N GLN A 627 78.21 4.85 13.37
CA GLN A 627 78.09 5.84 14.45
C GLN A 627 78.49 5.30 15.82
N ASN A 628 78.23 4.02 16.10
CA ASN A 628 78.57 3.42 17.40
C ASN A 628 80.08 3.22 17.59
N GLN A 629 80.86 3.04 16.51
CA GLN A 629 82.32 3.03 16.57
C GLN A 629 82.93 4.40 16.95
N LYS A 630 82.23 5.51 16.69
CA LYS A 630 82.64 6.86 17.16
C LYS A 630 82.31 7.13 18.63
N LEU A 631 81.45 6.30 19.25
CA LEU A 631 81.01 6.50 20.63
C LEU A 631 81.92 5.80 21.66
N GLU A 632 82.70 4.78 21.24
CA GLU A 632 83.69 4.14 22.12
C GLU A 632 84.91 5.03 22.39
N THR A 633 85.30 5.89 21.44
CA THR A 633 86.37 6.88 21.63
C THR A 633 86.00 8.02 22.60
N LEU A 634 84.72 8.19 22.93
CA LEU A 634 84.23 9.20 23.87
C LEU A 634 84.16 8.69 25.33
N LYS A 635 84.21 7.37 25.54
CA LYS A 635 84.11 6.76 26.88
C LYS A 635 85.40 6.90 27.70
N GLU A 636 86.54 7.15 27.07
CA GLU A 636 87.80 7.43 27.78
C GLU A 636 87.83 8.84 28.39
N HIS A 637 87.01 9.77 27.89
CA HIS A 637 86.98 11.15 28.41
C HIS A 637 86.01 11.35 29.60
N GLN A 638 85.14 10.37 29.88
CA GLN A 638 84.09 10.48 30.91
C GLN A 638 84.51 10.06 32.32
N LYS A 639 85.66 9.36 32.50
CA LYS A 639 86.20 9.05 33.84
C LYS A 639 86.64 10.30 34.62
N LEU A 640 86.76 11.45 33.96
CA LEU A 640 87.16 12.72 34.59
C LEU A 640 85.96 13.56 35.09
N MET A 641 84.72 13.17 34.79
CA MET A 641 83.51 13.95 35.08
C MET A 641 82.67 13.41 36.25
N GLU A 642 83.07 12.27 36.81
CA GLU A 642 82.35 11.60 37.91
C GLU A 642 82.47 12.33 39.26
N GLU A 643 83.41 13.27 39.37
CA GLU A 643 83.61 14.11 40.56
C GLU A 643 82.62 15.29 40.67
N ARG A 644 81.91 15.65 39.58
CA ARG A 644 80.91 16.74 39.59
C ARG A 644 79.49 16.30 39.94
N ARG A 645 79.24 15.00 40.13
CA ARG A 645 77.87 14.43 40.22
C ARG A 645 77.21 14.54 41.61
N ARG A 646 77.87 15.15 42.60
CA ARG A 646 77.27 15.36 43.94
C ARG A 646 76.45 16.66 44.07
N VAL A 647 76.37 17.50 43.04
CA VAL A 647 75.71 18.82 43.11
C VAL A 647 74.39 18.90 42.33
N GLN A 648 73.97 17.85 41.62
CA GLN A 648 72.81 17.93 40.70
C GLN A 648 71.58 17.11 41.14
N GLU A 649 71.44 16.81 42.43
CA GLU A 649 70.17 16.28 42.96
C GLU A 649 69.10 17.36 43.16
N GLU A 650 69.44 18.66 43.09
CA GLU A 650 68.45 19.76 43.20
C GLU A 650 67.80 20.18 41.88
N GLN A 651 68.24 19.71 40.71
CA GLN A 651 67.64 20.09 39.40
C GLN A 651 66.55 19.12 38.90
N ARG A 652 66.18 18.11 39.69
CA ARG A 652 65.20 17.09 39.28
C ARG A 652 63.73 17.55 39.34
N LYS A 653 63.47 18.83 39.64
CA LYS A 653 62.12 19.43 39.58
C LYS A 653 61.86 20.29 38.32
N GLY A 654 62.82 20.38 37.40
CA GLY A 654 62.70 21.21 36.18
C GLY A 654 62.35 20.47 34.88
N GLU A 655 62.57 19.15 34.80
CA GLU A 655 62.42 18.38 33.54
C GLU A 655 61.06 17.70 33.36
N GLU A 656 60.26 17.57 34.42
CA GLU A 656 58.92 16.96 34.34
C GLU A 656 57.91 17.87 33.61
N ILE A 657 58.15 19.18 33.57
CA ILE A 657 57.30 20.16 32.85
C ILE A 657 57.64 20.20 31.34
N LYS A 658 58.86 19.83 30.93
CA LYS A 658 59.27 19.83 29.50
C LYS A 658 58.80 18.61 28.73
N ASN A 659 58.69 17.45 29.39
CA ASN A 659 58.19 16.22 28.76
C ASN A 659 56.66 16.22 28.56
N ASP A 660 55.92 16.96 29.40
CA ASP A 660 54.47 17.10 29.24
C ASP A 660 54.10 18.04 28.08
N HIS A 661 54.96 19.02 27.77
CA HIS A 661 54.76 19.93 26.64
C HIS A 661 55.00 19.24 25.28
N THR A 662 56.02 18.39 25.17
CA THR A 662 56.32 17.63 23.94
C THR A 662 55.29 16.54 23.67
N ARG A 663 54.69 15.97 24.72
CA ARG A 663 53.57 15.01 24.57
C ARG A 663 52.30 15.69 24.07
N ARG A 664 52.00 16.91 24.53
CA ARG A 664 50.87 17.72 24.02
C ARG A 664 51.07 18.21 22.59
N GLU A 665 52.29 18.56 22.19
CA GLU A 665 52.60 18.91 20.79
C GLU A 665 52.43 17.72 19.85
N ASN A 666 52.86 16.52 20.26
CA ASN A 666 52.69 15.31 19.45
C ASN A 666 51.22 14.88 19.33
N ASP A 667 50.43 14.97 20.41
CA ASP A 667 48.98 14.73 20.37
C ASP A 667 48.24 15.77 19.52
N HIS A 668 48.66 17.04 19.58
CA HIS A 668 48.09 18.10 18.74
C HIS A 668 48.41 17.85 17.26
N ASN A 669 49.66 17.54 16.93
CA ASN A 669 50.08 17.22 15.56
C ASN A 669 49.40 15.97 15.00
N PHE A 670 49.16 14.95 15.84
CA PHE A 670 48.42 13.75 15.44
C PHE A 670 46.94 14.07 15.18
N LYS A 671 46.29 14.82 16.07
CA LYS A 671 44.89 15.26 15.88
C LYS A 671 44.74 16.15 14.64
N GLU A 672 45.70 17.05 14.39
CA GLU A 672 45.69 17.92 13.22
C GLU A 672 45.88 17.13 11.92
N LYS A 673 46.77 16.13 11.89
CA LYS A 673 46.93 15.22 10.75
C LYS A 673 45.68 14.38 10.50
N ASN A 674 45.04 13.87 11.55
CA ASN A 674 43.79 13.11 11.42
C ASN A 674 42.64 14.00 10.93
N ARG A 675 42.56 15.25 11.38
CA ARG A 675 41.58 16.23 10.90
C ARG A 675 41.80 16.55 9.41
N LYS A 676 43.05 16.77 8.99
CA LYS A 676 43.40 16.99 7.57
C LYS A 676 43.04 15.78 6.71
N HIS A 677 43.30 14.56 7.18
CA HIS A 677 42.96 13.33 6.46
C HIS A 677 41.44 13.10 6.38
N LYS A 678 40.70 13.32 7.47
CA LYS A 678 39.24 13.25 7.47
C LYS A 678 38.62 14.28 6.52
N ASN A 679 39.11 15.52 6.55
CA ASN A 679 38.66 16.58 5.64
C ASN A 679 39.03 16.28 4.18
N SER A 680 40.15 15.59 3.88
CA SER A 680 40.44 15.18 2.50
C SER A 680 39.49 14.11 1.99
N ILE A 681 39.13 13.13 2.82
CA ILE A 681 38.16 12.07 2.47
C ILE A 681 36.76 12.68 2.26
N LEU A 682 36.34 13.61 3.12
CA LEU A 682 35.05 14.27 2.99
C LEU A 682 34.97 15.13 1.72
N LYS A 683 36.05 15.85 1.37
CA LYS A 683 36.12 16.61 0.11
C LYS A 683 36.03 15.70 -1.12
N GLU A 684 36.68 14.54 -1.09
CA GLU A 684 36.61 13.56 -2.19
C GLU A 684 35.20 12.95 -2.33
N LYS A 685 34.55 12.64 -1.20
CA LYS A 685 33.14 12.20 -1.21
C LYS A 685 32.22 13.27 -1.77
N LEU A 686 32.41 14.53 -1.35
CA LEU A 686 31.61 15.65 -1.80
C LEU A 686 31.75 15.84 -3.32
N SER A 687 32.99 15.83 -3.85
CA SER A 687 33.20 15.94 -5.30
C SER A 687 32.63 14.75 -6.09
N LEU A 688 32.67 13.53 -5.53
CA LEU A 688 32.07 12.36 -6.16
C LEU A 688 30.55 12.47 -6.26
N TYR A 689 29.87 12.86 -5.17
CA TYR A 689 28.41 12.95 -5.15
C TYR A 689 27.89 14.15 -5.93
N THR A 690 28.61 15.28 -5.96
CA THR A 690 28.25 16.41 -6.82
C THR A 690 28.27 16.00 -8.29
N ASN A 691 29.32 15.29 -8.74
CA ASN A 691 29.41 14.82 -10.12
C ASN A 691 28.26 13.84 -10.45
N LYS A 692 27.95 12.91 -9.55
CA LYS A 692 26.82 11.98 -9.75
C LYS A 692 25.46 12.66 -9.78
N ARG A 693 25.27 13.73 -8.99
CA ARG A 693 24.06 14.56 -9.01
C ARG A 693 23.93 15.28 -10.35
N GLU A 694 25.03 15.82 -10.88
CA GLU A 694 25.08 16.46 -12.19
C GLU A 694 24.79 15.46 -13.33
N GLU A 695 25.41 14.28 -13.31
CA GLU A 695 25.11 13.19 -14.27
C GLU A 695 23.63 12.79 -14.25
N ALA A 696 23.05 12.61 -13.06
CA ALA A 696 21.62 12.30 -12.90
C ALA A 696 20.73 13.44 -13.43
N GLN A 697 21.14 14.70 -13.23
CA GLN A 697 20.44 15.87 -13.73
C GLN A 697 20.49 15.95 -15.27
N GLU A 698 21.64 15.66 -15.88
CA GLU A 698 21.78 15.58 -17.34
C GLU A 698 20.90 14.45 -17.91
N GLU A 699 20.90 13.27 -17.29
CA GLU A 699 20.05 12.15 -17.75
C GLU A 699 18.56 12.49 -17.65
N ILE A 700 18.11 13.16 -16.58
CA ILE A 700 16.73 13.65 -16.45
C ILE A 700 16.39 14.62 -17.59
N SER A 701 17.31 15.55 -17.90
CA SER A 701 17.09 16.52 -18.97
C SER A 701 16.96 15.87 -20.35
N GLY A 702 17.74 14.81 -20.61
CA GLY A 702 17.63 14.01 -21.83
C GLY A 702 16.28 13.28 -21.92
N ILE A 703 15.84 12.66 -20.82
CA ILE A 703 14.53 11.99 -20.76
C ILE A 703 13.37 12.97 -20.95
N ASP A 704 13.47 14.17 -20.37
CA ASP A 704 12.44 15.21 -20.53
C ASP A 704 12.33 15.69 -21.98
N ALA A 705 13.45 15.76 -22.72
CA ALA A 705 13.44 16.05 -24.15
C ALA A 705 12.74 14.94 -24.96
N ASP A 706 13.00 13.67 -24.64
CA ASP A 706 12.37 12.52 -25.30
C ASP A 706 10.86 12.43 -25.01
N ILE A 707 10.45 12.68 -23.76
CA ILE A 707 9.02 12.75 -23.38
C ILE A 707 8.33 13.84 -24.22
N LYS A 708 8.92 15.04 -24.29
CA LYS A 708 8.37 16.15 -25.07
C LYS A 708 8.27 15.83 -26.56
N LYS A 709 9.25 15.11 -27.11
CA LYS A 709 9.21 14.62 -28.49
C LYS A 709 8.05 13.66 -28.71
N ARG A 710 7.84 12.68 -27.82
CA ARG A 710 6.74 11.71 -27.89
C ARG A 710 5.36 12.35 -27.70
N GLU A 711 5.23 13.33 -26.81
CA GLU A 711 4.00 14.13 -26.69
C GLU A 711 3.64 14.86 -27.99
N GLY A 712 4.64 15.37 -28.71
CA GLY A 712 4.45 16.00 -30.00
C GLY A 712 3.92 15.02 -31.05
N ILE A 713 4.37 13.76 -31.03
CA ILE A 713 3.89 12.71 -31.94
C ILE A 713 2.47 12.28 -31.54
N LEU A 714 2.18 12.06 -30.25
CA LEU A 714 0.83 11.72 -29.79
C LEU A 714 -0.21 12.77 -30.16
N ARG A 715 0.15 14.07 -30.08
CA ARG A 715 -0.74 15.15 -30.52
C ARG A 715 -1.05 15.06 -32.02
N LYS A 716 -0.06 14.72 -32.85
CA LYS A 716 -0.26 14.54 -34.30
C LYS A 716 -1.18 13.34 -34.59
N ILE A 717 -0.91 12.21 -33.96
CA ILE A 717 -1.71 10.99 -34.15
C ILE A 717 -3.14 11.19 -33.63
N SER A 718 -3.31 11.85 -32.49
CA SER A 718 -4.63 12.19 -31.94
C SER A 718 -5.45 13.07 -32.90
N HIS A 719 -4.80 14.05 -33.55
CA HIS A 719 -5.44 14.85 -34.60
C HIS A 719 -5.82 14.00 -35.82
N GLU A 720 -4.93 13.13 -36.30
CA GLU A 720 -5.22 12.21 -37.42
C GLU A 720 -6.34 11.23 -37.09
N LEU A 721 -6.42 10.76 -35.84
CA LEU A 721 -7.52 9.91 -35.35
C LEU A 721 -8.86 10.64 -35.43
N ASP A 722 -8.92 11.88 -34.97
CA ASP A 722 -10.14 12.69 -35.00
C ASP A 722 -10.57 13.01 -36.44
N GLU A 723 -9.63 13.34 -37.33
CA GLU A 723 -9.91 13.51 -38.76
C GLU A 723 -10.45 12.23 -39.39
N THR A 724 -9.82 11.08 -39.13
CA THR A 724 -10.23 9.78 -39.66
C THR A 724 -11.62 9.38 -39.15
N ARG A 725 -11.92 9.60 -37.86
CA ARG A 725 -13.26 9.35 -37.28
C ARG A 725 -14.33 10.23 -37.92
N ASN A 726 -14.01 11.50 -38.19
CA ASN A 726 -14.92 12.41 -38.88
C ASN A 726 -15.15 11.98 -40.34
N GLN A 727 -14.11 11.50 -41.01
CA GLN A 727 -14.20 10.94 -42.36
C GLN A 727 -15.09 9.68 -42.39
N ILE A 728 -14.86 8.72 -41.49
CA ILE A 728 -15.69 7.51 -41.32
C ILE A 728 -17.15 7.88 -41.10
N ARG A 729 -17.42 8.88 -40.24
CA ARG A 729 -18.79 9.34 -39.97
C ARG A 729 -19.47 9.88 -41.23
N LYS A 730 -18.76 10.70 -42.00
CA LYS A 730 -19.25 11.27 -43.26
C LYS A 730 -19.49 10.16 -44.31
N GLU A 731 -18.52 9.27 -44.49
CA GLU A 731 -18.60 8.13 -45.42
C GLU A 731 -19.75 7.18 -45.05
N THR A 732 -19.98 6.95 -43.75
CA THR A 732 -21.11 6.15 -43.25
C THR A 732 -22.46 6.81 -43.57
N GLU A 733 -22.58 8.13 -43.39
CA GLU A 733 -23.81 8.86 -43.75
C GLU A 733 -24.06 8.84 -45.26
N ASP A 734 -23.01 9.02 -46.06
CA ASP A 734 -23.11 8.98 -47.53
C ASP A 734 -23.43 7.57 -48.03
N GLN A 735 -22.87 6.52 -47.41
CA GLN A 735 -23.22 5.12 -47.69
C GLN A 735 -24.68 4.84 -47.36
N LYS A 736 -25.18 5.30 -46.21
CA LYS A 736 -26.60 5.16 -45.82
C LYS A 736 -27.53 5.85 -46.82
N LYS A 737 -27.18 7.04 -47.28
CA LYS A 737 -27.92 7.76 -48.34
C LYS A 737 -27.88 6.99 -49.66
N ALA A 738 -26.71 6.51 -50.10
CA ALA A 738 -26.58 5.74 -51.33
C ALA A 738 -27.38 4.43 -51.29
N ALA A 739 -27.37 3.73 -50.16
CA ALA A 739 -28.15 2.51 -49.94
C ALA A 739 -29.65 2.77 -49.94
N SER A 740 -30.12 3.87 -49.32
CA SER A 740 -31.54 4.24 -49.36
C SER A 740 -32.00 4.66 -50.77
N PHE A 741 -31.14 5.35 -51.54
CA PHE A 741 -31.41 5.64 -52.94
C PHE A 741 -31.47 4.37 -53.80
N ALA A 742 -30.57 3.41 -53.59
CA ALA A 742 -30.60 2.12 -54.25
C ALA A 742 -31.89 1.35 -53.94
N ASP A 743 -32.30 1.26 -52.68
CA ASP A 743 -33.56 0.61 -52.27
C ASP A 743 -34.79 1.31 -52.88
N SER A 744 -34.81 2.65 -52.89
CA SER A 744 -35.89 3.43 -53.51
C SER A 744 -35.98 3.23 -55.03
N SER A 745 -34.82 3.11 -55.70
CA SER A 745 -34.73 2.91 -57.15
C SER A 745 -35.15 1.49 -57.51
N TRP A 746 -34.74 0.51 -56.71
CA TRP A 746 -35.18 -0.88 -56.83
C TRP A 746 -36.69 -1.03 -56.65
N LYS A 747 -37.29 -0.39 -55.64
CA LYS A 747 -38.74 -0.39 -55.43
C LYS A 747 -39.49 0.21 -56.61
N ARG A 748 -38.98 1.30 -57.20
CA ARG A 748 -39.55 1.92 -58.41
C ARG A 748 -39.44 1.00 -59.61
N TYR A 749 -38.25 0.47 -59.90
CA TYR A 749 -38.01 -0.49 -60.96
C TYR A 749 -38.92 -1.73 -60.84
N LYS A 750 -39.00 -2.33 -59.65
CA LYS A 750 -39.86 -3.48 -59.37
C LYS A 750 -41.34 -3.16 -59.59
N LYS A 751 -41.80 -1.98 -59.16
CA LYS A 751 -43.18 -1.54 -59.38
C LYS A 751 -43.48 -1.40 -60.88
N LEU A 752 -42.57 -0.77 -61.63
CA LEU A 752 -42.66 -0.61 -63.08
C LEU A 752 -42.73 -1.96 -63.81
N MET A 753 -41.89 -2.93 -63.44
CA MET A 753 -41.96 -4.30 -63.97
C MET A 753 -43.32 -4.98 -63.76
N HIS A 754 -44.05 -4.63 -62.70
CA HIS A 754 -45.36 -5.20 -62.42
C HIS A 754 -46.51 -4.44 -63.08
N THR A 755 -46.34 -3.16 -63.41
CA THR A 755 -47.44 -2.30 -63.89
C THR A 755 -47.42 -1.99 -65.39
N SER A 756 -46.29 -2.20 -66.08
CA SER A 756 -46.17 -1.92 -67.52
C SER A 756 -45.57 -3.12 -68.25
N PRO A 757 -46.38 -4.08 -68.72
CA PRO A 757 -45.85 -5.32 -69.29
C PRO A 757 -45.25 -5.18 -70.70
N ASP A 758 -45.69 -4.21 -71.54
CA ASP A 758 -45.41 -4.30 -72.99
C ASP A 758 -44.97 -3.01 -73.74
N ASP A 759 -45.05 -1.78 -73.21
CA ASP A 759 -44.86 -0.56 -74.04
C ASP A 759 -43.75 0.44 -73.62
N ASP A 760 -42.94 0.19 -72.58
CA ASP A 760 -41.95 1.19 -72.09
C ASP A 760 -40.60 0.56 -71.65
N GLU A 761 -39.96 -0.18 -72.57
CA GLU A 761 -38.67 -0.84 -72.35
C GLU A 761 -37.55 0.15 -71.99
N ASP A 762 -37.55 1.35 -72.61
CA ASP A 762 -36.58 2.41 -72.35
C ASP A 762 -36.68 2.94 -70.91
N LEU A 763 -37.89 3.07 -70.38
CA LEU A 763 -38.14 3.56 -69.03
C LEU A 763 -37.70 2.52 -67.97
N LEU A 764 -37.95 1.24 -68.24
CA LEU A 764 -37.46 0.12 -67.42
C LEU A 764 -35.93 0.09 -67.38
N LYS A 765 -35.29 0.27 -68.53
CA LYS A 765 -33.83 0.33 -68.65
C LYS A 765 -33.25 1.53 -67.89
N GLU A 766 -33.84 2.72 -68.00
CA GLU A 766 -33.38 3.91 -67.28
C GLU A 766 -33.44 3.70 -65.75
N HIS A 767 -34.53 3.13 -65.24
CA HIS A 767 -34.68 2.86 -63.81
C HIS A 767 -33.74 1.75 -63.30
N PHE A 768 -33.46 0.75 -64.12
CA PHE A 768 -32.47 -0.29 -63.81
C PHE A 768 -31.05 0.30 -63.78
N GLU A 769 -30.68 1.10 -64.78
CA GLU A 769 -29.39 1.79 -64.83
C GLU A 769 -29.20 2.78 -63.68
N ALA A 770 -30.27 3.46 -63.24
CA ALA A 770 -30.25 4.29 -62.03
C ALA A 770 -30.00 3.45 -60.76
N PHE A 771 -30.66 2.29 -60.63
CA PHE A 771 -30.41 1.36 -59.53
C PHE A 771 -28.96 0.85 -59.53
N GLU A 772 -28.42 0.39 -60.67
CA GLU A 772 -27.04 -0.08 -60.75
C GLU A 772 -26.04 1.02 -60.41
N ARG A 773 -26.25 2.25 -60.88
CA ARG A 773 -25.42 3.41 -60.49
C ARG A 773 -25.42 3.64 -58.98
N HIS A 774 -26.59 3.58 -58.33
CA HIS A 774 -26.68 3.74 -56.88
C HIS A 774 -26.06 2.56 -56.12
N ARG A 775 -26.21 1.32 -56.61
CA ARG A 775 -25.60 0.13 -56.04
C ARG A 775 -24.07 0.17 -56.12
N ASN A 776 -23.52 0.52 -57.28
CA ASN A 776 -22.08 0.63 -57.50
C ASN A 776 -21.47 1.73 -56.62
N ARG A 777 -22.15 2.88 -56.51
CA ARG A 777 -21.76 3.95 -55.58
C ARG A 777 -21.79 3.50 -54.12
N ALA A 778 -22.78 2.72 -53.71
CA ALA A 778 -22.85 2.18 -52.35
C ALA A 778 -21.71 1.18 -52.07
N SER A 779 -21.31 0.35 -53.05
CA SER A 779 -20.15 -0.54 -52.91
C SER A 779 -18.82 0.22 -52.88
N GLU A 780 -18.67 1.28 -53.67
CA GLU A 780 -17.47 2.12 -53.67
C GLU A 780 -17.30 2.83 -52.32
N LEU A 781 -18.38 3.41 -51.79
CA LEU A 781 -18.40 4.02 -50.46
C LEU A 781 -18.13 3.01 -49.35
N LYS A 782 -18.59 1.77 -49.50
CA LYS A 782 -18.24 0.69 -48.56
C LYS A 782 -16.73 0.41 -48.56
N SER A 783 -16.11 0.31 -49.73
CA SER A 783 -14.66 0.09 -49.84
C SER A 783 -13.85 1.24 -49.25
N LEU A 784 -14.30 2.49 -49.41
CA LEU A 784 -13.68 3.66 -48.77
C LEU A 784 -13.82 3.60 -47.25
N LEU A 785 -15.01 3.25 -46.75
CA LEU A 785 -15.27 3.10 -45.33
C LEU A 785 -14.38 2.01 -44.70
N ASP A 786 -14.21 0.87 -45.38
CA ASP A 786 -13.33 -0.21 -44.93
C ASP A 786 -11.88 0.29 -44.84
N LYS A 787 -11.37 1.01 -45.86
CA LYS A 787 -10.01 1.61 -45.84
C LYS A 787 -9.83 2.64 -44.72
N SER A 788 -10.81 3.50 -44.50
CA SER A 788 -10.77 4.51 -43.43
C SER A 788 -10.79 3.83 -42.05
N THR A 789 -11.53 2.74 -41.91
CA THR A 789 -11.60 1.93 -40.68
C THR A 789 -10.26 1.22 -40.41
N ASP A 790 -9.63 0.65 -41.43
CA ASP A 790 -8.30 0.04 -41.30
C ASP A 790 -7.25 1.08 -40.90
N ARG A 791 -7.30 2.29 -41.49
CA ARG A 791 -6.41 3.39 -41.11
C ARG A 791 -6.63 3.84 -39.66
N LEU A 792 -7.89 3.90 -39.21
CA LEU A 792 -8.22 4.22 -37.82
C LEU A 792 -7.57 3.19 -36.87
N PHE A 793 -7.71 1.90 -37.17
CA PHE A 793 -7.12 0.83 -36.37
C PHE A 793 -5.59 0.93 -36.30
N GLN A 794 -4.92 1.22 -37.41
CA GLN A 794 -3.47 1.45 -37.43
C GLN A 794 -3.05 2.63 -36.56
N LEU A 795 -3.77 3.76 -36.67
CA LEU A 795 -3.49 4.96 -35.87
C LEU A 795 -3.75 4.74 -34.37
N GLU A 796 -4.77 3.97 -34.01
CA GLU A 796 -5.05 3.63 -32.60
C GLU A 796 -3.93 2.76 -32.01
N LYS A 797 -3.41 1.81 -32.81
CA LYS A 797 -2.25 1.00 -32.43
C LYS A 797 -0.98 1.84 -32.26
N GLU A 798 -0.66 2.70 -33.23
CA GLU A 798 0.50 3.59 -33.15
C GLU A 798 0.39 4.54 -31.94
N HIS A 799 -0.81 5.06 -31.67
CA HIS A 799 -1.08 5.90 -30.50
C HIS A 799 -0.80 5.14 -29.19
N GLU A 800 -1.25 3.89 -29.09
CA GLU A 800 -1.02 3.06 -27.90
C GLU A 800 0.47 2.75 -27.69
N GLU A 801 1.19 2.37 -28.75
CA GLU A 801 2.62 2.08 -28.69
C GLU A 801 3.42 3.30 -28.19
N ILE A 802 3.15 4.49 -28.73
CA ILE A 802 3.86 5.72 -28.32
C ILE A 802 3.46 6.14 -26.89
N ALA A 803 2.21 5.91 -26.48
CA ALA A 803 1.76 6.20 -25.12
C ALA A 803 2.44 5.27 -24.09
N GLN A 804 2.60 3.99 -24.40
CA GLN A 804 3.34 3.03 -23.56
C GLN A 804 4.81 3.45 -23.44
N GLU A 805 5.42 3.79 -24.56
CA GLU A 805 6.77 4.34 -24.66
C GLU A 805 6.98 5.61 -23.81
N GLN A 806 6.02 6.55 -23.80
CA GLN A 806 6.06 7.73 -22.94
C GLN A 806 5.93 7.37 -21.46
N ALA A 807 5.07 6.40 -21.12
CA ALA A 807 4.90 5.93 -19.75
C ALA A 807 6.18 5.27 -19.20
N GLU A 808 6.92 4.53 -20.02
CA GLU A 808 8.22 3.95 -19.64
C GLU A 808 9.28 5.02 -19.37
N LEU A 809 9.40 6.02 -20.23
CA LEU A 809 10.30 7.16 -20.00
C LEU A 809 9.94 7.90 -18.72
N THR A 810 8.65 8.11 -18.45
CA THR A 810 8.18 8.76 -17.21
C THR A 810 8.57 7.94 -15.97
N ARG A 811 8.49 6.60 -16.03
CA ARG A 811 8.97 5.72 -14.96
C ARG A 811 10.49 5.80 -14.79
N LYS A 812 11.24 5.82 -15.90
CA LYS A 812 12.71 5.95 -15.89
C LYS A 812 13.13 7.28 -15.26
N ARG A 813 12.50 8.39 -15.67
CA ARG A 813 12.67 9.73 -15.09
C ARG A 813 12.48 9.72 -13.58
N LYS A 814 11.39 9.11 -13.09
CA LYS A 814 11.09 9.04 -11.65
C LYS A 814 12.20 8.32 -10.87
N ARG A 815 12.72 7.21 -11.39
CA ARG A 815 13.82 6.45 -10.75
C ARG A 815 15.10 7.28 -10.65
N ILE A 816 15.45 8.01 -11.70
CA ILE A 816 16.67 8.84 -11.70
C ILE A 816 16.50 10.07 -10.80
N SER A 817 15.30 10.67 -10.77
CA SER A 817 14.98 11.74 -9.82
C SER A 817 15.20 11.29 -8.38
N THR A 818 14.73 10.09 -8.00
CA THR A 818 14.97 9.57 -6.65
C THR A 818 16.46 9.41 -6.35
N LYS A 819 17.25 8.90 -7.29
CA LYS A 819 18.72 8.80 -7.11
C LYS A 819 19.39 10.16 -6.97
N ARG A 820 18.93 11.16 -7.72
CA ARG A 820 19.43 12.53 -7.60
C ARG A 820 19.16 13.07 -6.18
N ASP A 821 17.95 12.86 -5.67
CA ASP A 821 17.58 13.30 -4.32
C ASP A 821 18.42 12.57 -3.26
N GLU A 822 18.70 11.27 -3.43
CA GLU A 822 19.63 10.52 -2.59
C GLU A 822 21.05 11.13 -2.60
N TYR A 823 21.59 11.46 -3.78
CA TYR A 823 22.90 12.12 -3.88
C TYR A 823 22.91 13.50 -3.24
N GLU A 824 21.81 14.25 -3.31
CA GLU A 824 21.67 15.55 -2.64
C GLU A 824 21.72 15.39 -1.12
N THR A 825 21.03 14.38 -0.55
CA THR A 825 21.11 14.10 0.89
C THR A 825 22.50 13.67 1.35
N GLU A 826 23.24 12.90 0.54
CA GLU A 826 24.62 12.50 0.85
C GLU A 826 25.59 13.70 0.81
N ILE A 827 25.37 14.67 -0.09
CA ILE A 827 26.13 15.93 -0.12
C ILE A 827 25.86 16.72 1.16
N GLU A 828 24.59 16.90 1.55
CA GLU A 828 24.23 17.62 2.78
C GLU A 828 24.84 16.96 4.04
N LEU A 829 24.86 15.63 4.10
CA LEU A 829 25.49 14.88 5.19
C LEU A 829 27.01 15.13 5.23
N ALA A 830 27.68 15.05 4.08
CA ALA A 830 29.12 15.28 3.97
C ALA A 830 29.50 16.72 4.36
N GLU A 831 28.71 17.71 3.94
CA GLU A 831 28.88 19.11 4.31
C GLU A 831 28.72 19.33 5.83
N LYS A 832 27.71 18.69 6.43
CA LYS A 832 27.47 18.75 7.87
C LYS A 832 28.61 18.11 8.66
N GLU A 833 29.14 16.97 8.20
CA GLU A 833 30.31 16.32 8.81
C GLU A 833 31.58 17.16 8.69
N MET A 834 31.76 17.89 7.59
CA MET A 834 32.85 18.86 7.43
C MET A 834 32.71 20.01 8.43
N TYR A 835 31.51 20.59 8.56
CA TYR A 835 31.26 21.70 9.48
C TYR A 835 31.43 21.32 10.95
N GLN A 836 31.11 20.07 11.33
CA GLN A 836 31.32 19.55 12.68
C GLN A 836 32.79 19.18 12.97
N SER A 837 33.59 18.98 11.92
CA SER A 837 35.01 18.63 12.06
C SER A 837 35.91 19.85 12.16
N ASP A 838 35.46 21.02 11.71
CA ASP A 838 36.18 22.29 11.81
C ASP A 838 35.98 22.94 13.18
#